data_AF-A0AAT9GCP4-F1
#
_entry.id   AF-A0AAT9GCP4-F1
#
_cell.length_a   1.000
_cell.length_b   1.000
_cell.length_c   1.000
_cell.angle_alpha   90.00
_cell.angle_beta   90.00
_cell.angle_gamma   90.00
#
_symmetry.space_group_name_H-M   'P 1'
#
loop_
_entity.id
_entity.type
_entity.pdbx_description
1 polymer ?
#
loop_
_entity_poly.entity_id
_entity_poly.type
_entity_poly.pdbx_seq_one_letter_code
_entity_poly.pdbx_strand_id
1 'polypeptide(L)'
;MPETYPAGGRKRSFHGDIYQLKWLMLFLKRAVDREYSFRLATEMESATGFDDIVFQDRKNEKIVHRFIQNKHKQNECEKIGVGKLLSKNKSGEFSVPKYFVSYLKIKINPDFADGDLKDFTICTNIGFDLAQSTTQNTIKKLKAKTSGPNKGIEIAVEVISTSDIFFKYGGTRYKFSCTHDNMISIVQPAFKSAVKEAIEELEKEIKELQGKSDQKSKRKLERNQAWQREFERMTNEGRLEENIREFFDKLVFAVNQPNEIKLAEIIENELGKEFNNIDKKNVYGRFLVEVLDWMKAREGKFLSHEEINEFFEKIREEILGAVWFDVRGPVRLFTGRDEDLGMLHDLLQRNPKGAVISYITSISGPGGMGKSQLARKYACKYRRYYDDNVIWIDAENFEAMKDSFLRLARNRLGISPKDKYGNDKTIETIVREVYAFFARRRSLFIFDNVQEYKKISKFLPFSLSPDLNKPHILITSHDQELEKGIDVIKLGELEQRDAIEFVKKGFNILKKDKSQDREIENLVRRLQCFLLAIQQAISYIEDQRIIEKFKISDYLKEYEKKAKKLLKSKIFQGIDNNYTKTTFTAWEVTMDKVRSDEQYGPLASEILDVLAYFAPDKIAREIFLNSVSDYKKKQLKLAIRLLVRYSMVGGEQNQSVLNVHRLVQEVTRLKLQEKGRREKVLRKALELVNSGNLVQDSMSHVTSVWGYASKHSGLIDDFYFDSVYTYQEISYTEISTPLHLLAENGNYKAIKALLTHIEKEHSSSFNNVINARKNYGKTALHVAAKNGKLYVVKYLISKGIDINSRDEADWTPLMSAVYGGELNTVRYLIDIGADINAKSRLCSTSLHFAADSGELDIVKCLVFKGANVNAKNIDCRTPLHFAADNGNLSVIKYLIRKGADINAEDEYANIPLYFAIRNRKLEIVKYLVDKTDINNKYNDTLLHLAVCSGELDVAKYLVSRGVDINAKSKFLPLHLSSLRGLDIVGYFFKKAASAEGGYYETPLHYAVFHGNLEITEYLIEKGADVNARNRNSDTPLHHAVLMGKVDIAKILLKHNANVNARNNWGMTVLGYAADQELVELLLAHGASIL
;
A
#
# COMPACT_ATOMS: atom_id res chain seq x y z
N MET A 1 -25.77 1.72 -11.74
CA MET A 1 -26.75 2.58 -11.06
C MET A 1 -28.06 1.81 -11.01
N PRO A 2 -28.68 1.60 -9.85
CA PRO A 2 -30.06 1.14 -9.82
C PRO A 2 -31.00 2.35 -9.82
N GLU A 3 -31.71 2.51 -10.93
CA GLU A 3 -32.95 3.26 -11.01
C GLU A 3 -33.98 2.55 -10.10
N THR A 4 -34.46 3.22 -9.05
CA THR A 4 -35.82 3.10 -8.48
C THR A 4 -35.89 3.81 -7.12
N TYR A 5 -36.33 5.07 -7.13
CA TYR A 5 -37.05 5.67 -6.00
C TYR A 5 -38.39 6.20 -6.55
N PRO A 6 -39.53 5.90 -5.88
CA PRO A 6 -40.84 5.98 -6.53
C PRO A 6 -41.37 7.40 -6.64
N ALA A 7 -42.19 7.57 -7.68
CA ALA A 7 -42.91 8.76 -8.07
C ALA A 7 -43.84 9.28 -6.95
N GLY A 8 -43.50 10.46 -6.42
CA GLY A 8 -44.38 11.31 -5.63
C GLY A 8 -44.24 12.74 -6.13
N GLY A 9 -45.29 13.27 -6.77
CA GLY A 9 -45.25 14.42 -7.66
C GLY A 9 -44.66 15.70 -7.07
N ARG A 10 -43.51 16.09 -7.61
CA ARG A 10 -43.09 17.46 -8.01
C ARG A 10 -41.77 17.28 -8.73
N LYS A 11 -41.62 17.83 -9.94
CA LYS A 11 -40.38 17.78 -10.74
C LYS A 11 -39.21 18.37 -9.92
N ARG A 12 -38.49 17.53 -9.17
CA ARG A 12 -37.27 17.87 -8.40
C ARG A 12 -36.06 17.60 -9.30
N SER A 13 -35.08 18.50 -9.33
CA SER A 13 -33.84 18.24 -10.07
C SER A 13 -32.95 17.29 -9.27
N PHE A 14 -32.83 16.05 -9.74
CA PHE A 14 -32.04 14.94 -9.19
C PHE A 14 -30.56 15.31 -8.85
N HIS A 15 -30.06 16.42 -9.41
CA HIS A 15 -28.67 16.87 -9.33
C HIS A 15 -28.28 17.52 -8.00
N GLY A 16 -29.20 18.19 -7.30
CA GLY A 16 -28.89 18.87 -6.03
C GLY A 16 -28.54 17.87 -4.93
N ASP A 17 -29.37 16.84 -4.79
CA ASP A 17 -29.23 15.80 -3.78
C ASP A 17 -27.94 14.98 -3.99
N ILE A 18 -27.60 14.67 -5.26
CA ILE A 18 -26.35 13.97 -5.61
C ILE A 18 -25.12 14.81 -5.27
N TYR A 19 -25.18 16.12 -5.50
CA TYR A 19 -24.07 17.01 -5.16
C TYR A 19 -23.79 17.04 -3.66
N GLN A 20 -24.85 17.10 -2.84
CA GLN A 20 -24.74 17.07 -1.38
C GLN A 20 -24.16 15.74 -0.89
N LEU A 21 -24.63 14.63 -1.46
CA LEU A 21 -24.15 13.29 -1.13
C LEU A 21 -22.67 13.10 -1.46
N LYS A 22 -22.20 13.62 -2.60
CA LYS A 22 -20.77 13.58 -2.98
C LYS A 22 -19.90 14.38 -2.01
N TRP A 23 -20.33 15.57 -1.59
CA TRP A 23 -19.62 16.32 -0.56
C TRP A 23 -19.54 15.56 0.76
N LEU A 24 -20.64 14.92 1.16
CA LEU A 24 -20.67 14.08 2.34
C LEU A 24 -19.65 12.92 2.25
N MET A 25 -19.56 12.23 1.11
CA MET A 25 -18.56 11.17 0.90
C MET A 25 -17.13 11.69 1.06
N LEU A 26 -16.81 12.83 0.43
CA LEU A 26 -15.49 13.45 0.52
C LEU A 26 -15.15 13.82 1.98
N PHE A 27 -16.13 14.37 2.68
CA PHE A 27 -16.03 14.76 4.09
C PHE A 27 -15.83 13.58 5.02
N LEU A 28 -16.57 12.48 4.83
CA LEU A 28 -16.38 11.24 5.59
C LEU A 28 -14.99 10.67 5.37
N LYS A 29 -14.53 10.59 4.12
CA LYS A 29 -13.19 10.09 3.79
C LYS A 29 -12.08 10.88 4.48
N ARG A 30 -12.21 12.21 4.48
CA ARG A 30 -11.24 13.11 5.12
C ARG A 30 -11.31 13.09 6.64
N ALA A 31 -12.49 12.84 7.21
CA ALA A 31 -12.64 12.65 8.64
C ALA A 31 -11.91 11.39 9.12
N VAL A 32 -11.97 10.29 8.37
CA VAL A 32 -11.21 9.05 8.64
C VAL A 32 -9.71 9.30 8.62
N ASP A 33 -9.19 9.89 7.55
CA ASP A 33 -7.75 10.12 7.36
C ASP A 33 -7.11 10.97 8.47
N ARG A 34 -7.93 11.65 9.28
CA ARG A 34 -7.51 12.68 10.24
C ARG A 34 -8.10 12.47 11.63
N GLU A 35 -8.80 11.37 11.87
CA GLU A 35 -9.36 11.00 13.17
C GLU A 35 -10.39 12.01 13.74
N TYR A 36 -11.17 12.67 12.88
CA TYR A 36 -12.24 13.58 13.32
C TYR A 36 -13.56 12.85 13.58
N SER A 37 -14.36 13.40 14.50
CA SER A 37 -15.75 12.94 14.74
C SER A 37 -16.73 13.69 13.84
N PHE A 38 -17.83 13.03 13.49
CA PHE A 38 -18.76 13.53 12.47
C PHE A 38 -20.21 13.43 12.92
N ARG A 39 -21.02 14.46 12.61
CA ARG A 39 -22.48 14.42 12.82
C ARG A 39 -23.23 14.95 11.61
N LEU A 40 -24.16 14.16 11.08
CA LEU A 40 -25.17 14.69 10.17
C LEU A 40 -26.35 15.21 10.99
N ALA A 41 -26.81 16.43 10.75
CA ALA A 41 -27.96 16.98 11.45
C ALA A 41 -29.10 17.25 10.47
N THR A 42 -29.99 16.27 10.24
CA THR A 42 -31.46 16.40 10.07
C THR A 42 -32.15 15.14 9.51
N GLU A 43 -33.48 15.05 9.73
CA GLU A 43 -34.40 14.06 9.17
C GLU A 43 -34.65 14.28 7.67
N MET A 44 -34.74 13.18 6.91
CA MET A 44 -34.92 13.13 5.44
C MET A 44 -36.23 13.72 4.87
N GLU A 45 -36.89 14.70 5.50
CA GLU A 45 -38.08 15.33 4.92
C GLU A 45 -37.71 16.50 3.99
N SER A 46 -37.16 16.13 2.83
CA SER A 46 -36.99 16.93 1.62
C SER A 46 -36.08 18.17 1.69
N ALA A 47 -35.25 18.31 0.65
CA ALA A 47 -34.33 19.42 0.35
C ALA A 47 -34.97 20.82 0.21
N THR A 48 -36.15 21.05 0.78
CA THR A 48 -36.77 22.35 0.94
C THR A 48 -36.55 22.96 2.33
N GLY A 49 -36.13 22.16 3.33
CA GLY A 49 -36.13 22.57 4.73
C GLY A 49 -34.77 22.79 5.40
N PHE A 50 -33.84 21.84 5.33
CA PHE A 50 -32.65 21.81 6.21
C PHE A 50 -31.55 20.88 5.67
N ASP A 51 -30.43 21.45 5.21
CA ASP A 51 -29.36 20.76 4.44
C ASP A 51 -27.99 20.86 5.14
N ASP A 52 -27.93 20.67 6.46
CA ASP A 52 -26.76 20.98 7.29
C ASP A 52 -25.89 19.74 7.58
N ILE A 53 -24.61 19.84 7.26
CA ILE A 53 -23.57 18.90 7.68
C ILE A 53 -22.81 19.50 8.87
N VAL A 54 -22.66 18.74 9.96
CA VAL A 54 -21.98 19.21 11.16
C VAL A 54 -20.68 18.45 11.38
N PHE A 55 -19.57 19.17 11.42
CA PHE A 55 -18.28 18.64 11.82
C PHE A 55 -18.01 18.93 13.29
N GLN A 56 -17.50 17.92 14.01
CA GLN A 56 -17.08 18.07 15.39
C GLN A 56 -15.58 17.77 15.52
N ASP A 57 -14.83 18.78 15.93
CA ASP A 57 -13.40 18.67 16.24
C ASP A 57 -13.22 18.66 17.76
N ARG A 58 -12.49 17.67 18.28
CA ARG A 58 -12.10 17.59 19.70
C ARG A 58 -10.61 17.95 19.78
N LYS A 59 -10.31 19.17 20.22
CA LYS A 59 -8.93 19.62 20.48
C LYS A 59 -8.78 19.98 21.94
N ASN A 60 -7.87 19.30 22.64
CA ASN A 60 -7.54 19.58 24.04
C ASN A 60 -8.78 19.62 24.95
N GLU A 61 -9.64 18.59 24.89
CA GLU A 61 -10.89 18.47 25.66
C GLU A 61 -11.98 19.52 25.35
N LYS A 62 -11.75 20.47 24.43
CA LYS A 62 -12.78 21.39 23.93
C LYS A 62 -13.42 20.88 22.65
N ILE A 63 -14.75 20.93 22.63
CA ILE A 63 -15.57 20.57 21.48
C ILE A 63 -15.80 21.82 20.63
N VAL A 64 -15.44 21.75 19.35
CA VAL A 64 -15.65 22.82 18.38
C VAL A 64 -16.47 22.29 17.22
N HIS A 65 -17.54 23.00 16.87
CA HIS A 65 -18.42 22.65 15.75
C HIS A 65 -18.16 23.51 14.52
N ARG A 66 -18.36 22.91 13.34
CA ARG A 66 -18.44 23.63 12.06
C ARG A 66 -19.71 23.18 11.35
N PHE A 67 -20.53 24.13 10.95
CA PHE A 67 -21.79 23.87 10.24
C PHE A 67 -21.58 24.16 8.76
N ILE A 68 -22.05 23.26 7.89
CA ILE A 68 -21.84 23.37 6.44
C ILE A 68 -23.15 23.16 5.71
N GLN A 69 -23.55 24.10 4.85
CA GLN A 69 -24.63 23.93 3.89
C GLN A 69 -24.10 23.88 2.46
N ASN A 70 -24.47 22.85 1.72
CA ASN A 70 -24.06 22.67 0.32
C ASN A 70 -25.15 23.14 -0.65
N LYS A 71 -24.80 24.00 -1.61
CA LYS A 71 -25.70 24.56 -2.63
C LYS A 71 -25.11 24.42 -4.03
N HIS A 72 -25.90 23.88 -4.95
CA HIS A 72 -25.48 23.56 -6.32
C HIS A 72 -26.36 24.19 -7.38
N LYS A 73 -25.73 24.67 -8.46
CA LYS A 73 -26.43 24.99 -9.71
C LYS A 73 -25.76 24.34 -10.91
N GLN A 74 -26.60 23.94 -11.86
CA GLN A 74 -26.15 23.35 -13.13
C GLN A 74 -25.46 24.34 -14.07
N ASN A 75 -25.83 25.63 -14.03
CA ASN A 75 -25.28 26.65 -14.93
C ASN A 75 -24.27 27.54 -14.18
N GLU A 76 -22.99 27.37 -14.47
CA GLU A 76 -21.87 28.10 -13.82
C GLU A 76 -21.79 29.58 -14.24
N CYS A 77 -22.52 29.99 -15.28
CA CYS A 77 -22.48 31.36 -15.80
C CYS A 77 -23.17 32.40 -14.90
N GLU A 78 -24.10 31.96 -14.05
CA GLU A 78 -24.90 32.88 -13.23
C GLU A 78 -24.22 33.13 -11.88
N LYS A 79 -23.72 34.34 -11.64
CA LYS A 79 -23.06 34.69 -10.38
C LYS A 79 -24.05 35.09 -9.27
N ILE A 80 -23.59 35.05 -8.02
CA ILE A 80 -24.34 35.54 -6.85
C ILE A 80 -24.12 37.05 -6.72
N GLY A 81 -25.16 37.84 -7.00
CA GLY A 81 -25.15 39.28 -6.79
C GLY A 81 -25.88 39.70 -5.50
N VAL A 82 -25.70 40.97 -5.11
CA VAL A 82 -26.28 41.57 -3.90
C VAL A 82 -27.79 41.33 -3.77
N GLY A 83 -28.53 41.46 -4.87
CA GLY A 83 -29.98 41.31 -4.84
C GLY A 83 -30.49 39.90 -4.52
N LYS A 84 -29.68 38.85 -4.74
CA LYS A 84 -30.03 37.48 -4.34
C LYS A 84 -29.80 37.26 -2.85
N LEU A 85 -28.75 37.88 -2.29
CA LEU A 85 -28.42 37.81 -0.86
C LEU A 85 -29.44 38.57 -0.01
N LEU A 86 -29.88 39.75 -0.49
CA LEU A 86 -30.80 40.66 0.21
C LEU A 86 -32.28 40.43 -0.12
N SER A 87 -32.62 39.32 -0.79
CA SER A 87 -34.01 39.01 -1.14
C SER A 87 -34.90 38.98 0.10
N LYS A 88 -35.97 39.80 0.10
CA LYS A 88 -36.97 39.83 1.17
C LYS A 88 -37.75 38.51 1.30
N ASN A 89 -37.87 37.75 0.22
CA ASN A 89 -38.51 36.44 0.25
C ASN A 89 -37.49 35.35 0.66
N LYS A 90 -37.86 34.54 1.66
CA LYS A 90 -37.12 33.35 2.13
C LYS A 90 -36.91 32.29 1.03
N SER A 91 -37.68 32.35 -0.06
CA SER A 91 -37.57 31.46 -1.22
C SER A 91 -36.35 31.73 -2.12
N GLY A 92 -35.63 32.84 -1.90
CA GLY A 92 -34.37 33.11 -2.59
C GLY A 92 -33.31 32.07 -2.24
N GLU A 93 -32.76 31.40 -3.25
CA GLU A 93 -31.83 30.28 -3.08
C GLU A 93 -30.57 30.63 -2.26
N PHE A 94 -30.04 31.84 -2.42
CA PHE A 94 -28.90 32.37 -1.68
C PHE A 94 -29.29 33.48 -0.69
N SER A 95 -30.56 33.58 -0.30
CA SER A 95 -31.04 34.60 0.63
C SER A 95 -30.40 34.44 2.02
N VAL A 96 -29.72 35.47 2.51
CA VAL A 96 -29.06 35.44 3.83
C VAL A 96 -30.05 35.23 4.98
N PRO A 97 -31.24 35.88 5.00
CA PRO A 97 -32.29 35.58 5.98
C PRO A 97 -32.67 34.09 6.08
N LYS A 98 -32.64 33.34 4.97
CA LYS A 98 -32.94 31.89 4.97
C LYS A 98 -31.88 31.11 5.76
N TYR A 99 -30.61 31.45 5.56
CA TYR A 99 -29.49 30.81 6.26
C TYR A 99 -29.46 31.18 7.74
N PHE A 100 -29.87 32.40 8.09
CA PHE A 100 -29.99 32.83 9.48
C PHE A 100 -31.00 32.00 10.28
N VAL A 101 -32.19 31.74 9.71
CA VAL A 101 -33.17 30.84 10.34
C VAL A 101 -32.60 29.43 10.53
N SER A 102 -31.77 28.98 9.59
CA SER A 102 -31.11 27.67 9.69
C SER A 102 -30.08 27.65 10.83
N TYR A 103 -29.22 28.66 10.87
CA TYR A 103 -28.25 28.90 11.94
C TYR A 103 -28.89 28.89 13.34
N LEU A 104 -30.00 29.62 13.52
CA LEU A 104 -30.67 29.70 14.82
C LEU A 104 -31.21 28.34 15.27
N LYS A 105 -31.89 27.61 14.40
CA LYS A 105 -32.43 26.28 14.72
C LYS A 105 -31.34 25.29 15.15
N ILE A 106 -30.13 25.40 14.59
CA ILE A 106 -28.98 24.58 15.01
C ILE A 106 -28.44 25.06 16.35
N LYS A 107 -28.24 26.38 16.51
CA LYS A 107 -27.74 27.00 17.75
C LYS A 107 -28.58 26.63 18.98
N ILE A 108 -29.89 26.51 18.80
CA ILE A 108 -30.85 26.22 19.87
C ILE A 108 -31.02 24.72 20.11
N ASN A 109 -30.53 23.87 19.20
CA ASN A 109 -30.70 22.43 19.32
C ASN A 109 -29.82 21.89 20.47
N PRO A 110 -30.39 21.24 21.49
CA PRO A 110 -29.65 20.74 22.66
C PRO A 110 -28.50 19.80 22.32
N ASP A 111 -28.61 19.15 21.17
CA ASP A 111 -27.62 18.28 20.58
C ASP A 111 -26.25 18.94 20.31
N PHE A 112 -26.19 20.27 20.25
CA PHE A 112 -24.96 21.04 19.98
C PHE A 112 -24.61 22.00 21.13
N ALA A 113 -25.20 21.81 22.31
CA ALA A 113 -25.01 22.70 23.45
C ALA A 113 -23.63 22.56 24.12
N ASP A 114 -22.87 21.51 23.81
CA ASP A 114 -21.61 21.12 24.44
C ASP A 114 -20.34 21.67 23.75
N GLY A 115 -20.48 22.40 22.65
CA GLY A 115 -19.35 22.92 21.89
C GLY A 115 -19.53 24.29 21.25
N ASP A 116 -18.41 24.96 20.99
CA ASP A 116 -18.39 26.29 20.38
C ASP A 116 -18.50 26.21 18.85
N LEU A 117 -19.36 27.02 18.23
CA LEU A 117 -19.43 27.13 16.77
C LEU A 117 -18.24 27.95 16.24
N LYS A 118 -17.41 27.31 15.43
CA LYS A 118 -16.29 27.93 14.70
C LYS A 118 -16.77 28.80 13.55
N ASP A 119 -17.48 28.20 12.59
CA ASP A 119 -18.02 28.87 11.40
C ASP A 119 -19.30 28.16 10.90
N PHE A 120 -20.16 28.94 10.24
CA PHE A 120 -21.31 28.49 9.47
C PHE A 120 -20.99 28.71 7.98
N THR A 121 -20.57 27.65 7.30
CA THR A 121 -20.03 27.69 5.95
C THR A 121 -21.09 27.30 4.90
N ILE A 122 -21.29 28.11 3.89
CA ILE A 122 -22.12 27.81 2.72
C ILE A 122 -21.18 27.48 1.55
N CYS A 123 -21.22 26.23 1.11
CA CYS A 123 -20.41 25.70 0.02
C CYS A 123 -21.17 25.70 -1.28
N THR A 124 -20.60 26.28 -2.34
CA THR A 124 -21.26 26.32 -3.64
C THR A 124 -20.28 26.34 -4.81
N ASN A 125 -20.71 25.76 -5.93
CA ASN A 125 -19.96 25.78 -7.19
C ASN A 125 -20.06 27.11 -7.94
N ILE A 126 -20.94 28.03 -7.51
CA ILE A 126 -21.11 29.35 -8.13
C ILE A 126 -20.32 30.43 -7.40
N GLY A 127 -19.66 31.29 -8.16
CA GLY A 127 -18.97 32.48 -7.66
C GLY A 127 -19.86 33.70 -7.41
N PHE A 128 -19.30 34.70 -6.73
CA PHE A 128 -19.91 36.00 -6.54
C PHE A 128 -19.73 36.93 -7.75
N ASP A 129 -20.69 37.83 -7.97
CA ASP A 129 -20.62 38.89 -8.99
C ASP A 129 -19.83 40.09 -8.45
N LEU A 130 -18.52 39.91 -8.43
CA LEU A 130 -17.57 40.85 -7.84
C LEU A 130 -17.04 41.82 -8.89
N ALA A 131 -16.88 43.08 -8.49
CA ALA A 131 -16.02 44.00 -9.23
C ALA A 131 -14.55 43.65 -8.95
N GLN A 132 -13.72 43.67 -10.01
CA GLN A 132 -12.27 43.64 -9.84
C GLN A 132 -11.84 44.98 -9.23
N SER A 133 -11.41 44.98 -7.97
CA SER A 133 -10.68 46.11 -7.40
C SER A 133 -9.19 45.93 -7.72
N THR A 134 -8.56 46.95 -8.28
CA THR A 134 -7.14 46.97 -8.64
C THR A 134 -6.19 47.14 -7.44
N THR A 135 -6.71 47.26 -6.22
CA THR A 135 -5.93 47.47 -4.99
C THR A 135 -5.61 46.13 -4.33
N GLN A 136 -4.34 45.95 -3.91
CA GLN A 136 -3.81 44.79 -3.17
C GLN A 136 -4.46 44.62 -1.78
N ASN A 137 -5.77 44.39 -1.71
CA ASN A 137 -6.51 44.19 -0.46
C ASN A 137 -7.36 42.93 -0.53
N THR A 138 -7.39 42.20 0.57
CA THR A 138 -8.19 41.00 0.84
C THR A 138 -9.72 41.21 0.68
N ILE A 139 -10.20 42.46 0.63
CA ILE A 139 -11.62 42.84 0.57
C ILE A 139 -12.06 43.17 -0.87
N LYS A 140 -13.03 42.42 -1.39
CA LYS A 140 -13.69 42.61 -2.69
C LYS A 140 -15.08 43.22 -2.54
N LYS A 141 -15.55 43.91 -3.58
CA LYS A 141 -16.89 44.53 -3.59
C LYS A 141 -17.88 43.80 -4.49
N LEU A 142 -19.03 43.50 -3.91
CA LEU A 142 -20.14 42.79 -4.49
C LEU A 142 -21.17 43.83 -4.96
N LYS A 143 -21.47 43.88 -6.25
CA LYS A 143 -22.31 44.96 -6.84
C LYS A 143 -23.74 44.51 -7.06
N ALA A 144 -24.67 45.45 -6.96
CA ALA A 144 -26.05 45.25 -7.37
C ALA A 144 -26.28 45.51 -8.86
N LYS A 145 -27.44 45.07 -9.38
CA LYS A 145 -27.85 45.31 -10.77
C LYS A 145 -28.03 46.81 -11.03
N THR A 146 -27.82 47.23 -12.28
CA THR A 146 -27.99 48.63 -12.73
C THR A 146 -29.46 49.11 -12.66
N SER A 147 -30.42 48.19 -12.51
CA SER A 147 -31.85 48.44 -12.37
C SER A 147 -32.51 47.49 -11.35
N GLY A 148 -33.63 47.92 -10.75
CA GLY A 148 -34.41 47.16 -9.75
C GLY A 148 -34.23 47.65 -8.29
N PRO A 149 -34.88 46.99 -7.32
CA PRO A 149 -34.98 47.48 -5.93
C PRO A 149 -33.66 47.50 -5.15
N ASN A 150 -32.60 46.88 -5.68
CA ASN A 150 -31.28 46.84 -5.06
C ASN A 150 -30.28 47.78 -5.73
N LYS A 151 -30.74 48.66 -6.64
CA LYS A 151 -29.87 49.57 -7.42
C LYS A 151 -28.99 50.42 -6.50
N GLY A 152 -27.68 50.42 -6.77
CA GLY A 152 -26.70 51.26 -6.05
C GLY A 152 -26.17 50.66 -4.74
N ILE A 153 -26.59 49.46 -4.34
CA ILE A 153 -26.08 48.80 -3.13
C ILE A 153 -24.76 48.07 -3.44
N GLU A 154 -23.73 48.29 -2.61
CA GLU A 154 -22.46 47.57 -2.62
C GLU A 154 -22.24 46.87 -1.28
N ILE A 155 -21.81 45.60 -1.31
CA ILE A 155 -21.45 44.83 -0.11
C ILE A 155 -19.96 44.48 -0.17
N ALA A 156 -19.23 44.75 0.92
CA ALA A 156 -17.83 44.36 1.05
C ALA A 156 -17.71 42.91 1.56
N VAL A 157 -16.88 42.11 0.90
CA VAL A 157 -16.57 40.73 1.25
C VAL A 157 -15.07 40.52 1.34
N GLU A 158 -14.62 39.84 2.37
CA GLU A 158 -13.23 39.54 2.65
C GLU A 158 -12.88 38.11 2.24
N VAL A 159 -11.78 37.92 1.52
CA VAL A 159 -11.23 36.59 1.23
C VAL A 159 -10.54 36.05 2.49
N ILE A 160 -10.94 34.87 2.98
CA ILE A 160 -10.28 34.25 4.13
C ILE A 160 -9.38 33.07 3.70
N SER A 161 -8.52 32.60 4.62
CA SER A 161 -7.51 31.56 4.35
C SER A 161 -8.09 30.35 3.59
N THR A 162 -7.53 30.08 2.42
CA THR A 162 -7.90 28.98 1.51
C THR A 162 -7.09 27.69 1.77
N SER A 163 -6.26 27.71 2.81
CA SER A 163 -5.42 26.59 3.24
C SER A 163 -6.20 25.46 3.91
N ASP A 164 -7.49 25.68 4.21
CA ASP A 164 -8.36 24.71 4.86
C ASP A 164 -8.50 23.44 4.00
N ILE A 165 -7.82 22.38 4.44
CA ILE A 165 -7.65 21.13 3.70
C ILE A 165 -9.01 20.53 3.32
N PHE A 166 -10.07 20.74 4.14
CA PHE A 166 -11.43 20.25 3.87
C PHE A 166 -12.07 20.83 2.61
N PHE A 167 -11.69 22.05 2.22
CA PHE A 167 -12.21 22.74 1.03
C PHE A 167 -11.13 22.98 -0.05
N LYS A 168 -9.91 22.48 0.17
CA LYS A 168 -8.73 22.74 -0.67
C LYS A 168 -8.81 22.08 -2.05
N TYR A 169 -9.58 22.67 -2.98
CA TYR A 169 -9.71 22.22 -4.37
C TYR A 169 -9.96 23.35 -5.39
N GLY A 170 -9.46 24.55 -5.11
CA GLY A 170 -9.47 25.69 -6.05
C GLY A 170 -10.63 26.68 -5.88
N GLY A 171 -11.51 26.46 -4.90
CA GLY A 171 -12.53 27.43 -4.51
C GLY A 171 -11.99 28.51 -3.55
N THR A 172 -12.68 29.64 -3.47
CA THR A 172 -12.30 30.76 -2.60
C THR A 172 -13.32 30.90 -1.47
N ARG A 173 -12.84 31.20 -0.26
CA ARG A 173 -13.71 31.46 0.89
C ARG A 173 -13.87 32.95 1.10
N TYR A 174 -15.10 33.39 1.32
CA TYR A 174 -15.47 34.78 1.56
C TYR A 174 -16.23 34.92 2.87
N LYS A 175 -15.91 35.93 3.65
CA LYS A 175 -16.71 36.40 4.80
C LYS A 175 -17.22 37.81 4.49
N PHE A 176 -18.33 38.23 5.08
CA PHE A 176 -18.76 39.62 4.96
C PHE A 176 -17.95 40.49 5.92
N SER A 177 -17.31 41.55 5.43
CA SER A 177 -16.53 42.46 6.28
C SER A 177 -17.49 43.43 6.96
N CYS A 178 -18.12 43.00 8.05
CA CYS A 178 -19.08 43.82 8.79
C CYS A 178 -18.36 44.83 9.70
N THR A 179 -18.11 46.05 9.21
CA THR A 179 -17.74 47.22 10.05
C THR A 179 -18.76 48.36 10.01
N HIS A 180 -19.93 48.17 9.38
CA HIS A 180 -20.90 49.25 9.25
C HIS A 180 -22.30 48.77 9.67
N ASP A 181 -22.90 49.45 10.65
CA ASP A 181 -24.32 49.32 11.02
C ASP A 181 -25.28 49.43 9.81
N ASN A 182 -24.79 49.93 8.67
CA ASN A 182 -25.47 49.98 7.37
C ASN A 182 -25.88 48.61 6.80
N MET A 183 -25.04 47.56 6.91
CA MET A 183 -25.42 46.24 6.38
C MET A 183 -26.53 45.59 7.22
N ILE A 184 -26.40 45.72 8.54
CA ILE A 184 -27.38 45.21 9.50
C ILE A 184 -28.71 45.94 9.33
N SER A 185 -28.71 47.28 9.24
CA SER A 185 -29.95 48.05 9.06
C SER A 185 -30.68 47.74 7.75
N ILE A 186 -29.95 47.43 6.66
CA ILE A 186 -30.54 47.02 5.38
C ILE A 186 -31.23 45.65 5.47
N VAL A 187 -30.62 44.67 6.13
CA VAL A 187 -31.14 43.29 6.19
C VAL A 187 -32.07 43.02 7.35
N GLN A 188 -31.97 43.79 8.43
CA GLN A 188 -32.71 43.57 9.67
C GLN A 188 -34.24 43.46 9.47
N PRO A 189 -34.91 44.27 8.60
CA PRO A 189 -36.33 44.08 8.31
C PRO A 189 -36.63 42.72 7.65
N ALA A 190 -35.75 42.24 6.77
CA ALA A 190 -35.92 40.94 6.10
C ALA A 190 -35.66 39.77 7.06
N PHE A 191 -34.74 39.90 8.01
CA PHE A 191 -34.52 38.91 9.07
C PHE A 191 -35.72 38.83 10.02
N LYS A 192 -36.28 39.99 10.44
CA LYS A 192 -37.51 40.04 11.24
C LYS A 192 -38.68 39.35 10.52
N SER A 193 -38.86 39.62 9.22
CA SER A 193 -39.87 38.95 8.38
C SER A 193 -39.64 37.44 8.33
N ALA A 194 -38.40 37.00 8.07
CA ALA A 194 -38.06 35.59 7.94
C ALA A 194 -38.25 34.80 9.24
N VAL A 195 -37.96 35.41 10.40
CA VAL A 195 -38.23 34.80 11.71
C VAL A 195 -39.74 34.69 11.96
N LYS A 196 -40.51 35.74 11.65
CA LYS A 196 -41.96 35.72 11.78
C LYS A 196 -42.60 34.63 10.90
N GLU A 197 -42.22 34.56 9.63
CA GLU A 197 -42.65 33.51 8.71
C GLU A 197 -42.27 32.11 9.21
N ALA A 198 -41.08 31.95 9.80
CA ALA A 198 -40.67 30.68 10.38
C ALA A 198 -41.50 30.29 11.62
N ILE A 199 -41.92 31.25 12.44
CA ILE A 199 -42.86 31.02 13.55
C ILE A 199 -44.21 30.56 13.01
N GLU A 200 -44.76 31.25 12.00
CA GLU A 200 -46.04 30.89 11.37
C GLU A 200 -46.01 29.49 10.73
N GLU A 201 -44.90 29.12 10.08
CA GLU A 201 -44.68 27.76 9.56
C GLU A 201 -44.64 26.71 10.69
N LEU A 202 -43.91 27.00 11.78
CA LEU A 202 -43.83 26.11 12.94
C LEU A 202 -45.19 25.93 13.61
N GLU A 203 -45.98 27.00 13.76
CA GLU A 203 -47.34 26.93 14.31
C GLU A 203 -48.23 26.00 13.49
N LYS A 204 -48.11 26.05 12.16
CA LYS A 204 -48.85 25.18 11.26
C LYS A 204 -48.40 23.72 11.42
N GLU A 205 -47.10 23.46 11.43
CA GLU A 205 -46.58 22.10 11.64
C GLU A 205 -46.95 21.54 13.02
N ILE A 206 -46.90 22.37 14.07
CA ILE A 206 -47.29 21.99 15.44
C ILE A 206 -48.77 21.60 15.48
N LYS A 207 -49.65 22.37 14.83
CA LYS A 207 -51.08 22.02 14.69
C LYS A 207 -51.30 20.72 13.92
N GLU A 208 -50.50 20.45 12.88
CA GLU A 208 -50.58 19.20 12.09
C GLU A 208 -50.01 17.97 12.83
N LEU A 209 -49.11 18.18 13.79
CA LEU A 209 -48.51 17.14 14.63
C LEU A 209 -49.32 16.89 15.91
N GLN A 210 -50.11 17.87 16.37
CA GLN A 210 -51.06 17.71 17.47
C GLN A 210 -52.10 16.64 17.13
N GLY A 211 -52.10 15.52 17.87
CA GLY A 211 -53.02 14.39 17.66
C GLY A 211 -52.38 13.14 17.04
N LYS A 212 -51.11 13.19 16.59
CA LYS A 212 -50.37 12.00 16.14
C LYS A 212 -49.74 11.26 17.32
N SER A 213 -49.91 9.93 17.38
CA SER A 213 -49.53 9.11 18.54
C SER A 213 -48.15 8.45 18.43
N ASP A 214 -47.52 8.44 17.25
CA ASP A 214 -46.23 7.80 17.03
C ASP A 214 -45.07 8.57 17.68
N GLN A 215 -44.05 7.84 18.13
CA GLN A 215 -42.92 8.39 18.89
C GLN A 215 -42.11 9.42 18.11
N LYS A 216 -42.08 9.31 16.78
CA LYS A 216 -41.38 10.23 15.89
C LYS A 216 -42.10 11.57 15.79
N SER A 217 -43.42 11.55 15.57
CA SER A 217 -44.27 12.74 15.59
C SER A 217 -44.24 13.46 16.94
N LYS A 218 -44.20 12.72 18.07
CA LYS A 218 -44.07 13.32 19.42
C LYS A 218 -42.74 14.05 19.62
N ARG A 219 -41.62 13.44 19.25
CA ARG A 219 -40.29 14.09 19.31
C ARG A 219 -40.22 15.31 18.39
N LYS A 220 -40.78 15.21 17.19
CA LYS A 220 -40.86 16.32 16.23
C LYS A 220 -41.71 17.47 16.77
N LEU A 221 -42.84 17.16 17.42
CA LEU A 221 -43.71 18.13 18.07
C LEU A 221 -42.98 18.87 19.22
N GLU A 222 -42.34 18.15 20.13
CA GLU A 222 -41.57 18.74 21.25
C GLU A 222 -40.44 19.66 20.75
N ARG A 223 -39.72 19.23 19.72
CA ARG A 223 -38.66 20.01 19.07
C ARG A 223 -39.21 21.28 18.41
N ASN A 224 -40.28 21.16 17.63
CA ASN A 224 -40.90 22.31 16.96
C ASN A 224 -41.43 23.33 17.97
N GLN A 225 -42.03 22.87 19.08
CA GLN A 225 -42.46 23.73 20.19
C GLN A 225 -41.30 24.40 20.94
N ALA A 226 -40.14 23.75 21.03
CA ALA A 226 -38.94 24.36 21.58
C ALA A 226 -38.39 25.47 20.66
N TRP A 227 -38.35 25.22 19.34
CA TRP A 227 -37.96 26.23 18.35
C TRP A 227 -38.89 27.44 18.35
N GLN A 228 -40.21 27.22 18.40
CA GLN A 228 -41.19 28.30 18.45
C GLN A 228 -40.97 29.23 19.65
N ARG A 229 -40.90 28.66 20.87
CA ARG A 229 -40.70 29.43 22.11
C ARG A 229 -39.44 30.28 22.07
N GLU A 230 -38.35 29.72 21.56
CA GLU A 230 -37.07 30.44 21.50
C GLU A 230 -37.09 31.54 20.44
N PHE A 231 -37.70 31.30 19.28
CA PHE A 231 -37.89 32.32 18.25
C PHE A 231 -38.70 33.52 18.75
N GLU A 232 -39.81 33.25 19.45
CA GLU A 232 -40.67 34.27 20.06
C GLU A 232 -39.92 35.05 21.16
N ARG A 233 -39.16 34.35 22.02
CA ARG A 233 -38.33 34.96 23.07
C ARG A 233 -37.31 35.94 22.49
N MET A 234 -36.59 35.55 21.45
CA MET A 234 -35.60 36.41 20.80
C MET A 234 -36.22 37.67 20.17
N THR A 235 -37.43 37.57 19.61
CA THR A 235 -38.15 38.72 19.05
C THR A 235 -38.66 39.68 20.13
N ASN A 236 -39.07 39.16 21.29
CA ASN A 236 -39.66 39.97 22.38
C ASN A 236 -38.61 40.60 23.30
N GLU A 237 -37.45 39.97 23.49
CA GLU A 237 -36.39 40.45 24.41
C GLU A 237 -35.34 41.35 23.75
N GLY A 238 -35.51 41.74 22.47
CA GLY A 238 -34.56 42.60 21.76
C GLY A 238 -33.21 41.94 21.39
N ARG A 239 -33.05 40.63 21.64
CA ARG A 239 -31.81 39.86 21.38
C ARG A 239 -31.55 39.52 19.91
N LEU A 240 -32.45 39.93 19.01
CA LEU A 240 -32.33 39.63 17.59
C LEU A 240 -31.09 40.28 16.96
N GLU A 241 -30.74 41.50 17.36
CA GLU A 241 -29.59 42.23 16.80
C GLU A 241 -28.25 41.57 17.15
N GLU A 242 -28.12 41.08 18.39
CA GLU A 242 -26.94 40.34 18.85
C GLU A 242 -26.74 39.04 18.06
N ASN A 243 -27.81 38.26 17.88
CA ASN A 243 -27.76 37.03 17.09
C ASN A 243 -27.46 37.28 15.61
N ILE A 244 -27.96 38.38 15.04
CA ILE A 244 -27.64 38.76 13.65
C ILE A 244 -26.15 39.08 13.52
N ARG A 245 -25.58 39.84 14.47
CA ARG A 245 -24.14 40.16 14.48
C ARG A 245 -23.30 38.89 14.56
N GLU A 246 -23.60 38.03 15.52
CA GLU A 246 -22.90 36.75 15.68
C GLU A 246 -23.00 35.87 14.44
N PHE A 247 -24.18 35.80 13.80
CA PHE A 247 -24.35 35.03 12.58
C PHE A 247 -23.45 35.55 11.45
N PHE A 248 -23.40 36.87 11.21
CA PHE A 248 -22.51 37.44 10.20
C PHE A 248 -21.03 37.22 10.54
N ASP A 249 -20.67 37.20 11.83
CA ASP A 249 -19.31 36.88 12.27
C ASP A 249 -18.91 35.42 12.01
N LYS A 250 -19.87 34.50 12.05
CA LYS A 250 -19.64 33.08 11.81
C LYS A 250 -19.89 32.66 10.36
N LEU A 251 -20.61 33.46 9.58
CA LEU A 251 -21.02 33.15 8.20
C LEU A 251 -19.84 33.21 7.22
N VAL A 252 -19.61 32.11 6.52
CA VAL A 252 -18.58 31.97 5.49
C VAL A 252 -19.18 31.40 4.22
N PHE A 253 -18.80 31.92 3.06
CA PHE A 253 -19.15 31.37 1.76
C PHE A 253 -17.92 30.74 1.10
N ALA A 254 -17.90 29.43 0.91
CA ALA A 254 -16.91 28.72 0.11
C ALA A 254 -17.44 28.57 -1.33
N VAL A 255 -17.04 29.48 -2.23
CA VAL A 255 -17.53 29.55 -3.61
C VAL A 255 -16.54 28.97 -4.61
N ASN A 256 -16.97 28.79 -5.88
CA ASN A 256 -16.19 28.16 -6.95
C ASN A 256 -15.71 26.76 -6.59
N GLN A 257 -16.49 26.04 -5.78
CA GLN A 257 -16.22 24.66 -5.46
C GLN A 257 -16.43 23.76 -6.69
N PRO A 258 -15.78 22.58 -6.76
CA PRO A 258 -15.97 21.65 -7.87
C PRO A 258 -17.44 21.38 -8.15
N ASN A 259 -17.81 21.29 -9.43
CA ASN A 259 -19.14 20.82 -9.85
C ASN A 259 -19.29 19.31 -9.62
N GLU A 260 -20.50 18.79 -9.87
CA GLU A 260 -20.86 17.40 -9.59
C GLU A 260 -19.93 16.35 -10.24
N ILE A 261 -19.40 16.65 -11.43
CA ILE A 261 -18.52 15.76 -12.20
C ILE A 261 -17.11 15.79 -11.61
N LYS A 262 -16.54 16.99 -11.45
CA LYS A 262 -15.19 17.17 -10.92
C LYS A 262 -15.07 16.68 -9.47
N LEU A 263 -16.13 16.82 -8.68
CA LEU A 263 -16.19 16.30 -7.32
C LEU A 263 -16.15 14.76 -7.29
N ALA A 264 -16.81 14.10 -8.24
CA ALA A 264 -16.75 12.63 -8.36
C ALA A 264 -15.32 12.14 -8.67
N GLU A 265 -14.64 12.79 -9.61
CA GLU A 265 -13.23 12.46 -9.96
C GLU A 265 -12.28 12.63 -8.75
N ILE A 266 -12.50 13.66 -7.93
CA ILE A 266 -11.71 13.86 -6.70
C ILE A 266 -11.93 12.71 -5.72
N ILE A 267 -13.19 12.33 -5.48
CA ILE A 267 -13.53 11.24 -4.56
C ILE A 267 -13.00 9.90 -5.08
N GLU A 268 -13.15 9.61 -6.37
CA GLU A 268 -12.58 8.41 -7.02
C GLU A 268 -11.06 8.32 -6.82
N ASN A 269 -10.35 9.45 -6.89
CA ASN A 269 -8.91 9.49 -6.68
C ASN A 269 -8.51 9.40 -5.20
N GLU A 270 -9.25 10.02 -4.28
CA GLU A 270 -9.00 9.89 -2.84
C GLU A 270 -9.25 8.45 -2.37
N LEU A 271 -10.36 7.83 -2.78
CA LEU A 271 -10.64 6.41 -2.52
C LEU A 271 -9.63 5.50 -3.22
N GLY A 272 -9.25 5.80 -4.46
CA GLY A 272 -8.29 4.99 -5.23
C GLY A 272 -6.91 4.87 -4.59
N LYS A 273 -6.47 5.84 -3.79
CA LYS A 273 -5.21 5.76 -3.01
C LYS A 273 -5.28 4.71 -1.89
N GLU A 274 -6.47 4.46 -1.38
CA GLU A 274 -6.72 3.54 -0.28
C GLU A 274 -7.00 2.11 -0.78
N PHE A 275 -7.64 1.98 -1.95
CA PHE A 275 -8.04 0.71 -2.56
C PHE A 275 -7.20 0.35 -3.79
N ASN A 276 -5.87 0.39 -3.66
CA ASN A 276 -4.95 0.05 -4.75
C ASN A 276 -5.30 -1.34 -5.35
N ASN A 277 -5.39 -1.42 -6.67
CA ASN A 277 -5.72 -2.61 -7.48
C ASN A 277 -7.20 -3.01 -7.59
N ILE A 278 -8.15 -2.17 -7.17
CA ILE A 278 -9.58 -2.35 -7.43
C ILE A 278 -10.08 -1.26 -8.39
N ASP A 279 -11.01 -1.59 -9.28
CA ASP A 279 -11.62 -0.61 -10.20
C ASP A 279 -12.24 0.55 -9.40
N LYS A 280 -11.62 1.73 -9.50
CA LYS A 280 -12.00 2.96 -8.80
C LYS A 280 -13.48 3.28 -8.98
N LYS A 281 -14.05 2.99 -10.16
CA LYS A 281 -15.44 3.32 -10.50
C LYS A 281 -16.43 2.41 -9.77
N ASN A 282 -16.04 1.15 -9.54
CA ASN A 282 -16.82 0.18 -8.78
C ASN A 282 -16.77 0.48 -7.29
N VAL A 283 -15.57 0.80 -6.76
CA VAL A 283 -15.36 1.24 -5.36
C VAL A 283 -16.21 2.46 -5.07
N TYR A 284 -16.12 3.48 -5.91
CA TYR A 284 -16.91 4.71 -5.81
C TYR A 284 -18.42 4.43 -5.83
N GLY A 285 -18.88 3.63 -6.80
CA GLY A 285 -20.29 3.30 -6.95
C GLY A 285 -20.89 2.55 -5.75
N ARG A 286 -20.14 1.62 -5.15
CA ARG A 286 -20.57 0.92 -3.93
C ARG A 286 -20.52 1.80 -2.69
N PHE A 287 -19.43 2.54 -2.51
CA PHE A 287 -19.28 3.47 -1.39
C PHE A 287 -20.45 4.47 -1.34
N LEU A 288 -20.88 4.96 -2.50
CA LEU A 288 -22.06 5.82 -2.65
C LEU A 288 -23.35 5.17 -2.13
N VAL A 289 -23.60 3.91 -2.49
CA VAL A 289 -24.80 3.15 -2.09
C VAL A 289 -24.79 2.86 -0.59
N GLU A 290 -23.65 2.43 -0.05
CA GLU A 290 -23.54 2.12 1.37
C GLU A 290 -23.70 3.38 2.24
N VAL A 291 -23.11 4.52 1.85
CA VAL A 291 -23.35 5.79 2.54
C VAL A 291 -24.84 6.17 2.50
N LEU A 292 -25.52 5.97 1.36
CA LEU A 292 -26.95 6.24 1.23
C LEU A 292 -27.83 5.37 2.13
N ASP A 293 -27.58 4.06 2.16
CA ASP A 293 -28.37 3.13 2.97
C ASP A 293 -28.08 3.29 4.46
N TRP A 294 -26.81 3.55 4.79
CA TRP A 294 -26.38 3.89 6.13
C TRP A 294 -27.04 5.18 6.65
N MET A 295 -27.13 6.23 5.82
CA MET A 295 -27.83 7.47 6.18
C MET A 295 -29.31 7.24 6.50
N LYS A 296 -29.99 6.38 5.73
CA LYS A 296 -31.40 6.02 5.97
C LYS A 296 -31.58 5.26 7.28
N ALA A 297 -30.68 4.33 7.58
CA ALA A 297 -30.79 3.46 8.75
C ALA A 297 -30.57 4.19 10.09
N ARG A 298 -29.75 5.23 10.11
CA ARG A 298 -29.33 5.90 11.36
C ARG A 298 -30.08 7.18 11.71
N GLU A 299 -31.02 7.64 10.87
CA GLU A 299 -31.86 8.83 11.10
C GLU A 299 -31.10 10.09 11.59
N GLY A 300 -29.85 10.30 11.15
CA GLY A 300 -29.06 11.48 11.53
C GLY A 300 -28.41 11.46 12.93
N LYS A 301 -28.06 10.29 13.47
CA LYS A 301 -27.33 10.17 14.76
C LYS A 301 -25.82 10.44 14.64
N PHE A 302 -25.21 10.79 15.78
CA PHE A 302 -23.77 11.05 15.95
C PHE A 302 -22.91 9.82 15.61
N LEU A 303 -21.76 10.03 14.99
CA LEU A 303 -20.74 9.00 14.75
C LEU A 303 -19.42 9.35 15.45
N SER A 304 -18.97 8.44 16.29
CA SER A 304 -17.60 8.44 16.78
C SER A 304 -16.62 8.10 15.66
N HIS A 305 -15.36 8.51 15.82
CA HIS A 305 -14.29 8.12 14.89
C HIS A 305 -14.18 6.59 14.74
N GLU A 306 -14.39 5.85 15.83
CA GLU A 306 -14.34 4.39 15.87
C GLU A 306 -15.42 3.76 14.97
N GLU A 307 -16.65 4.27 15.00
CA GLU A 307 -17.73 3.78 14.14
C GLU A 307 -17.53 4.14 12.66
N ILE A 308 -16.90 5.29 12.36
CA ILE A 308 -16.57 5.65 10.97
C ILE A 308 -15.48 4.72 10.45
N ASN A 309 -14.45 4.42 11.25
CA ASN A 309 -13.42 3.46 10.88
C ASN A 309 -14.01 2.06 10.68
N GLU A 310 -14.89 1.62 11.57
CA GLU A 310 -15.58 0.33 11.43
C GLU A 310 -16.41 0.27 10.15
N PHE A 311 -17.09 1.37 9.78
CA PHE A 311 -17.81 1.49 8.51
C PHE A 311 -16.88 1.39 7.29
N PHE A 312 -15.73 2.07 7.31
CA PHE A 312 -14.74 1.98 6.22
C PHE A 312 -14.08 0.60 6.13
N GLU A 313 -13.78 -0.03 7.27
CA GLU A 313 -13.27 -1.40 7.30
C GLU A 313 -14.33 -2.39 6.81
N LYS A 314 -15.60 -2.23 7.18
CA LYS A 314 -16.70 -3.04 6.66
C LYS A 314 -16.85 -2.87 5.14
N ILE A 315 -16.81 -1.64 4.64
CA ILE A 315 -16.86 -1.39 3.19
C ILE A 315 -15.62 -1.97 2.50
N ARG A 316 -14.42 -1.81 3.08
CA ARG A 316 -13.20 -2.44 2.56
C ARG A 316 -13.35 -3.95 2.52
N GLU A 317 -13.97 -4.51 3.54
CA GLU A 317 -14.23 -5.93 3.62
C GLU A 317 -15.21 -6.40 2.52
N GLU A 318 -16.28 -5.66 2.28
CA GLU A 318 -17.31 -5.95 1.26
C GLU A 318 -16.85 -5.66 -0.17
N ILE A 319 -15.95 -4.68 -0.37
CA ILE A 319 -15.39 -4.29 -1.67
C ILE A 319 -14.30 -5.27 -2.12
N LEU A 320 -13.40 -5.70 -1.23
CA LEU A 320 -12.40 -6.75 -1.55
C LEU A 320 -13.08 -8.10 -1.83
N GLY A 321 -14.30 -8.28 -1.30
CA GLY A 321 -15.13 -9.46 -1.50
C GLY A 321 -14.41 -10.73 -1.06
N ALA A 322 -14.79 -11.84 -1.70
CA ALA A 322 -14.14 -13.13 -1.57
C ALA A 322 -12.67 -13.08 -2.03
N VAL A 323 -11.73 -13.57 -1.21
CA VAL A 323 -10.33 -13.71 -1.63
C VAL A 323 -10.09 -15.09 -2.22
N TRP A 324 -10.02 -15.17 -3.54
CA TRP A 324 -9.63 -16.38 -4.29
C TRP A 324 -8.22 -16.20 -4.85
N PHE A 325 -7.20 -16.71 -4.14
CA PHE A 325 -5.78 -16.44 -4.46
C PHE A 325 -5.04 -17.71 -4.89
N ASP A 326 -4.46 -17.70 -6.09
CA ASP A 326 -3.69 -18.80 -6.71
C ASP A 326 -4.42 -20.17 -6.79
N VAL A 327 -5.70 -20.22 -6.43
CA VAL A 327 -6.50 -21.45 -6.51
C VAL A 327 -6.89 -21.70 -7.97
N ARG A 328 -6.37 -22.79 -8.53
CA ARG A 328 -6.77 -23.30 -9.85
C ARG A 328 -7.97 -24.23 -9.72
N GLY A 329 -8.81 -24.27 -10.75
CA GLY A 329 -9.87 -25.27 -10.83
C GLY A 329 -9.30 -26.70 -10.84
N PRO A 330 -10.02 -27.70 -10.30
CA PRO A 330 -9.65 -29.09 -10.50
C PRO A 330 -9.66 -29.42 -11.99
N VAL A 331 -8.80 -30.35 -12.41
CA VAL A 331 -8.80 -30.83 -13.80
C VAL A 331 -10.21 -31.29 -14.16
N ARG A 332 -10.76 -30.87 -15.31
CA ARG A 332 -12.16 -31.13 -15.73
C ARG A 332 -12.61 -32.58 -15.56
N LEU A 333 -11.66 -33.51 -15.79
CA LEU A 333 -11.87 -34.94 -15.71
C LEU A 333 -11.91 -35.48 -14.28
N PHE A 334 -11.33 -34.80 -13.29
CA PHE A 334 -11.25 -35.27 -11.91
C PHE A 334 -12.64 -35.42 -11.27
N THR A 335 -13.16 -36.65 -11.32
CA THR A 335 -14.37 -37.14 -10.67
C THR A 335 -14.04 -38.26 -9.70
N GLY A 336 -14.87 -38.45 -8.67
CA GLY A 336 -14.63 -39.42 -7.60
C GLY A 336 -13.92 -38.84 -6.37
N ARG A 337 -13.61 -39.71 -5.40
CA ARG A 337 -13.17 -39.41 -4.04
C ARG A 337 -14.18 -38.59 -3.26
N ASP A 338 -15.48 -38.80 -3.50
CA ASP A 338 -16.54 -38.07 -2.78
C ASP A 338 -16.60 -38.47 -1.31
N GLU A 339 -16.24 -39.70 -0.97
CA GLU A 339 -16.07 -40.17 0.41
C GLU A 339 -14.86 -39.50 1.08
N ASP A 340 -13.66 -39.54 0.47
CA ASP A 340 -12.48 -38.83 0.98
C ASP A 340 -12.75 -37.32 1.13
N LEU A 341 -13.49 -36.74 0.18
CA LEU A 341 -13.88 -35.34 0.19
C LEU A 341 -14.86 -35.01 1.32
N GLY A 342 -15.77 -35.94 1.62
CA GLY A 342 -16.68 -35.88 2.77
C GLY A 342 -15.91 -35.99 4.09
N MET A 343 -15.04 -36.99 4.23
CA MET A 343 -14.16 -37.13 5.39
C MET A 343 -13.27 -35.90 5.62
N LEU A 344 -12.71 -35.34 4.54
CA LEU A 344 -11.95 -34.10 4.59
C LEU A 344 -12.78 -32.92 5.08
N HIS A 345 -14.04 -32.84 4.64
CA HIS A 345 -14.97 -31.84 5.14
C HIS A 345 -15.23 -32.02 6.62
N ASP A 346 -15.60 -33.23 7.05
CA ASP A 346 -15.90 -33.51 8.46
C ASP A 346 -14.70 -33.21 9.37
N LEU A 347 -13.48 -33.58 8.96
CA LEU A 347 -12.27 -33.27 9.72
C LEU A 347 -12.00 -31.77 9.79
N LEU A 348 -12.04 -31.05 8.66
CA LEU A 348 -11.83 -29.60 8.66
C LEU A 348 -12.95 -28.83 9.39
N GLN A 349 -14.12 -29.42 9.62
CA GLN A 349 -15.23 -28.78 10.33
C GLN A 349 -15.34 -29.17 11.82
N ARG A 350 -14.51 -30.10 12.33
CA ARG A 350 -14.44 -30.37 13.78
C ARG A 350 -13.95 -29.10 14.49
N ASN A 351 -14.52 -28.75 15.64
CA ASN A 351 -14.17 -27.51 16.35
C ASN A 351 -13.83 -27.79 17.82
N PRO A 352 -12.55 -27.88 18.21
CA PRO A 352 -12.17 -28.08 19.60
C PRO A 352 -12.24 -26.74 20.33
N LYS A 353 -13.05 -26.65 21.39
CA LYS A 353 -13.05 -25.50 22.31
C LYS A 353 -11.63 -25.30 22.88
N GLY A 354 -10.98 -24.19 22.54
CA GLY A 354 -9.70 -23.77 23.17
C GLY A 354 -8.41 -24.01 22.37
N ALA A 355 -8.43 -24.49 21.13
CA ALA A 355 -7.21 -24.72 20.33
C ALA A 355 -6.61 -23.42 19.72
N VAL A 356 -5.27 -23.30 19.67
CA VAL A 356 -4.52 -22.11 19.15
C VAL A 356 -4.73 -21.88 17.64
N ILE A 357 -5.06 -22.92 16.88
CA ILE A 357 -5.45 -22.92 15.47
C ILE A 357 -6.80 -23.65 15.38
N SER A 358 -7.73 -23.24 14.51
CA SER A 358 -9.07 -23.85 14.44
C SER A 358 -8.98 -25.31 14.05
N TYR A 359 -8.35 -25.63 12.91
CA TYR A 359 -8.05 -27.00 12.49
C TYR A 359 -6.94 -27.05 11.43
N ILE A 360 -5.98 -27.97 11.61
CA ILE A 360 -4.99 -28.33 10.58
C ILE A 360 -5.27 -29.77 10.17
N THR A 361 -5.63 -29.97 8.90
CA THR A 361 -5.80 -31.30 8.31
C THR A 361 -4.79 -31.48 7.20
N SER A 362 -4.18 -32.66 7.12
CA SER A 362 -3.31 -33.03 6.01
C SER A 362 -3.90 -34.11 5.12
N ILE A 363 -3.72 -33.94 3.82
CA ILE A 363 -3.88 -34.99 2.82
C ILE A 363 -2.47 -35.52 2.51
N SER A 364 -2.16 -36.73 2.95
CA SER A 364 -0.89 -37.39 2.70
C SER A 364 -1.04 -38.54 1.72
N GLY A 365 0.07 -38.94 1.12
CA GLY A 365 0.15 -40.15 0.30
C GLY A 365 1.22 -40.05 -0.78
N PRO A 366 1.42 -41.12 -1.56
CA PRO A 366 2.42 -41.16 -2.63
C PRO A 366 2.20 -40.08 -3.70
N GLY A 367 3.24 -39.80 -4.48
CA GLY A 367 3.19 -38.86 -5.60
C GLY A 367 2.08 -39.23 -6.60
N GLY A 368 1.33 -38.24 -7.07
CA GLY A 368 0.35 -38.41 -8.15
C GLY A 368 -0.96 -39.13 -7.80
N MET A 369 -1.27 -39.32 -6.52
CA MET A 369 -2.56 -39.85 -6.01
C MET A 369 -3.74 -38.85 -6.08
N GLY A 370 -3.50 -37.64 -6.60
CA GLY A 370 -4.53 -36.61 -6.73
C GLY A 370 -4.71 -35.72 -5.51
N LYS A 371 -3.75 -35.67 -4.56
CA LYS A 371 -3.80 -34.82 -3.35
C LYS A 371 -4.18 -33.36 -3.64
N SER A 372 -3.42 -32.70 -4.51
CA SER A 372 -3.70 -31.31 -4.91
C SER A 372 -5.02 -31.18 -5.68
N GLN A 373 -5.46 -32.23 -6.39
CA GLN A 373 -6.75 -32.23 -7.09
C GLN A 373 -7.92 -32.36 -6.10
N LEU A 374 -7.78 -33.18 -5.06
CA LEU A 374 -8.75 -33.29 -3.97
C LEU A 374 -8.83 -31.96 -3.20
N ALA A 375 -7.69 -31.33 -2.90
CA ALA A 375 -7.66 -30.00 -2.29
C ALA A 375 -8.34 -28.93 -3.16
N ARG A 376 -8.11 -28.93 -4.49
CA ARG A 376 -8.81 -28.03 -5.43
C ARG A 376 -10.31 -28.31 -5.51
N LYS A 377 -10.70 -29.60 -5.54
CA LYS A 377 -12.11 -30.00 -5.54
C LYS A 377 -12.80 -29.54 -4.25
N TYR A 378 -12.13 -29.69 -3.11
CA TYR A 378 -12.58 -29.19 -1.82
C TYR A 378 -12.75 -27.67 -1.81
N ALA A 379 -11.71 -26.94 -2.23
CA ALA A 379 -11.76 -25.49 -2.38
C ALA A 379 -12.96 -25.05 -3.23
N CYS A 380 -13.14 -25.62 -4.42
CA CYS A 380 -14.24 -25.23 -5.31
C CYS A 380 -15.63 -25.61 -4.79
N LYS A 381 -15.78 -26.78 -4.14
CA LYS A 381 -17.07 -27.27 -3.64
C LYS A 381 -17.51 -26.56 -2.37
N TYR A 382 -16.59 -26.35 -1.43
CA TYR A 382 -16.87 -25.86 -0.08
C TYR A 382 -16.44 -24.40 0.16
N ARG A 383 -16.00 -23.66 -0.86
CA ARG A 383 -15.61 -22.25 -0.72
C ARG A 383 -16.58 -21.38 0.07
N ARG A 384 -17.89 -21.60 -0.07
CA ARG A 384 -18.93 -20.86 0.65
C ARG A 384 -18.89 -21.05 2.17
N TYR A 385 -18.34 -22.15 2.68
CA TYR A 385 -18.13 -22.35 4.13
C TYR A 385 -17.07 -21.39 4.70
N TYR A 386 -16.20 -20.89 3.82
CA TYR A 386 -15.10 -19.99 4.14
C TYR A 386 -15.37 -18.58 3.59
N ASP A 387 -16.63 -18.19 3.44
CA ASP A 387 -17.03 -16.89 2.88
C ASP A 387 -16.33 -16.58 1.53
N ASP A 388 -16.10 -17.65 0.75
CA ASP A 388 -15.35 -17.66 -0.51
C ASP A 388 -13.87 -17.19 -0.42
N ASN A 389 -13.31 -17.09 0.80
CA ASN A 389 -11.89 -16.83 1.06
C ASN A 389 -11.06 -18.12 1.03
N VAL A 390 -10.46 -18.43 -0.11
CA VAL A 390 -9.55 -19.56 -0.29
C VAL A 390 -8.21 -19.11 -0.84
N ILE A 391 -7.15 -19.46 -0.13
CA ILE A 391 -5.78 -19.02 -0.38
C ILE A 391 -4.92 -20.26 -0.66
N TRP A 392 -4.32 -20.32 -1.85
CA TRP A 392 -3.39 -21.37 -2.24
C TRP A 392 -1.95 -20.89 -2.07
N ILE A 393 -1.17 -21.61 -1.27
CA ILE A 393 0.26 -21.35 -1.02
C ILE A 393 1.07 -22.51 -1.60
N ASP A 394 2.03 -22.21 -2.46
CA ASP A 394 3.02 -23.20 -2.89
C ASP A 394 4.03 -23.42 -1.76
N ALA A 395 3.97 -24.60 -1.15
CA ALA A 395 4.72 -24.96 0.04
C ALA A 395 5.82 -26.00 -0.22
N GLU A 396 6.30 -26.08 -1.47
CA GLU A 396 7.40 -26.96 -1.84
C GLU A 396 8.69 -26.66 -1.05
N ASN A 397 9.03 -25.38 -0.92
CA ASN A 397 10.20 -24.91 -0.20
C ASN A 397 9.97 -23.52 0.39
N PHE A 398 10.92 -23.04 1.19
CA PHE A 398 10.80 -21.78 1.92
C PHE A 398 10.62 -20.57 0.99
N GLU A 399 11.35 -20.51 -0.11
CA GLU A 399 11.27 -19.37 -1.05
C GLU A 399 9.94 -19.35 -1.80
N ALA A 400 9.42 -20.52 -2.19
CA ALA A 400 8.09 -20.62 -2.82
C ALA A 400 6.97 -20.12 -1.89
N MET A 401 7.05 -20.44 -0.59
CA MET A 401 6.11 -19.92 0.41
C MET A 401 6.27 -18.41 0.59
N LYS A 402 7.50 -17.94 0.72
CA LYS A 402 7.81 -16.51 0.86
C LYS A 402 7.25 -15.72 -0.33
N ASP A 403 7.50 -16.16 -1.55
CA ASP A 403 6.95 -15.55 -2.77
C ASP A 403 5.42 -15.56 -2.77
N SER A 404 4.80 -16.70 -2.43
CA SER A 404 3.33 -16.82 -2.36
C SER A 404 2.71 -15.80 -1.37
N PHE A 405 3.29 -15.66 -0.18
CA PHE A 405 2.83 -14.68 0.81
C PHE A 405 3.09 -13.23 0.38
N LEU A 406 4.24 -12.94 -0.23
CA LEU A 406 4.54 -11.60 -0.75
C LEU A 406 3.59 -11.20 -1.89
N ARG A 407 3.28 -12.12 -2.80
CA ARG A 407 2.31 -11.90 -3.88
C ARG A 407 0.89 -11.74 -3.32
N LEU A 408 0.49 -12.54 -2.35
CA LEU A 408 -0.80 -12.39 -1.68
C LEU A 408 -0.92 -11.00 -1.02
N ALA A 409 0.10 -10.61 -0.23
CA ALA A 409 0.16 -9.32 0.44
C ALA A 409 0.09 -8.15 -0.55
N ARG A 410 1.00 -8.10 -1.54
CA ARG A 410 1.12 -6.99 -2.49
C ARG A 410 -0.03 -6.93 -3.49
N ASN A 411 -0.31 -8.05 -4.15
CA ASN A 411 -1.12 -8.05 -5.37
C ASN A 411 -2.61 -8.24 -5.06
N ARG A 412 -2.96 -8.81 -3.90
CA ARG A 412 -4.35 -9.14 -3.56
C ARG A 412 -4.89 -8.44 -2.32
N LEU A 413 -4.08 -8.29 -1.27
CA LEU A 413 -4.53 -7.74 0.01
C LEU A 413 -4.18 -6.26 0.21
N GLY A 414 -3.33 -5.68 -0.65
CA GLY A 414 -2.87 -4.29 -0.49
C GLY A 414 -1.95 -4.09 0.71
N ILE A 415 -1.43 -5.18 1.29
CA ILE A 415 -0.49 -5.12 2.41
C ILE A 415 0.88 -4.74 1.87
N SER A 416 1.33 -3.54 2.25
CA SER A 416 2.63 -3.05 1.84
C SER A 416 3.75 -3.92 2.42
N PRO A 417 4.69 -4.38 1.57
CA PRO A 417 5.91 -5.05 2.04
C PRO A 417 6.84 -4.08 2.75
N LYS A 418 6.57 -2.78 2.65
CA LYS A 418 7.30 -1.72 3.34
C LYS A 418 6.49 -1.20 4.51
N ASP A 419 7.15 -0.91 5.63
CA ASP A 419 6.52 -0.26 6.77
C ASP A 419 6.22 1.22 6.48
N LYS A 420 5.60 1.91 7.46
CA LYS A 420 5.27 3.34 7.39
C LYS A 420 6.50 4.26 7.24
N TYR A 421 7.71 3.72 7.35
CA TYR A 421 8.98 4.43 7.21
C TYR A 421 9.71 4.07 5.91
N GLY A 422 9.18 3.14 5.10
CA GLY A 422 9.75 2.74 3.82
C GLY A 422 10.71 1.55 3.87
N ASN A 423 10.89 0.91 5.03
CA ASN A 423 11.76 -0.25 5.23
C ASN A 423 11.05 -1.55 4.86
N ASP A 424 11.78 -2.54 4.32
CA ASP A 424 11.21 -3.85 4.01
C ASP A 424 10.84 -4.60 5.32
N LYS A 425 9.59 -5.03 5.41
CA LYS A 425 9.07 -5.83 6.51
C LYS A 425 9.65 -7.24 6.45
N THR A 426 9.91 -7.82 7.62
CA THR A 426 10.24 -9.25 7.73
C THR A 426 9.07 -10.11 7.24
N ILE A 427 9.38 -11.32 6.75
CA ILE A 427 8.33 -12.23 6.27
C ILE A 427 7.35 -12.60 7.38
N GLU A 428 7.80 -12.74 8.62
CA GLU A 428 6.96 -13.00 9.79
C GLU A 428 5.95 -11.87 10.04
N THR A 429 6.38 -10.62 9.82
CA THR A 429 5.49 -9.45 9.94
C THR A 429 4.41 -9.48 8.87
N ILE A 430 4.79 -9.78 7.63
CA ILE A 430 3.86 -9.88 6.50
C ILE A 430 2.88 -11.03 6.72
N VAL A 431 3.35 -12.22 7.13
CA VAL A 431 2.51 -13.37 7.47
C VAL A 431 1.50 -13.01 8.56
N ARG A 432 1.95 -12.32 9.62
CA ARG A 432 1.07 -11.87 10.71
C ARG A 432 0.00 -10.89 10.22
N GLU A 433 0.37 -9.92 9.39
CA GLU A 433 -0.58 -8.95 8.82
C GLU A 433 -1.58 -9.62 7.86
N VAL A 434 -1.12 -10.58 7.05
CA VAL A 434 -2.00 -11.40 6.20
C VAL A 434 -3.02 -12.14 7.04
N TYR A 435 -2.61 -12.79 8.13
CA TYR A 435 -3.56 -13.48 9.00
C TYR A 435 -4.45 -12.52 9.79
N ALA A 436 -3.95 -11.36 10.19
CA ALA A 436 -4.76 -10.32 10.82
C ALA A 436 -5.87 -9.83 9.87
N PHE A 437 -5.60 -9.71 8.57
CA PHE A 437 -6.62 -9.38 7.57
C PHE A 437 -7.76 -10.42 7.53
N PHE A 438 -7.43 -11.70 7.71
CA PHE A 438 -8.44 -12.78 7.75
C PHE A 438 -9.01 -13.03 9.14
N ALA A 439 -8.61 -12.28 10.18
CA ALA A 439 -8.97 -12.56 11.57
C ALA A 439 -10.46 -12.36 11.90
N ARG A 440 -11.22 -11.71 11.02
CA ARG A 440 -12.69 -11.60 11.12
C ARG A 440 -13.43 -12.43 10.06
N ARG A 441 -12.70 -13.14 9.21
CA ARG A 441 -13.24 -13.88 8.06
C ARG A 441 -13.02 -15.37 8.24
N ARG A 442 -14.02 -16.19 7.88
CA ARG A 442 -13.71 -17.61 7.67
C ARG A 442 -12.82 -17.69 6.45
N SER A 443 -11.74 -18.43 6.55
CA SER A 443 -10.76 -18.57 5.47
C SER A 443 -10.15 -19.97 5.48
N LEU A 444 -9.81 -20.44 4.28
CA LEU A 444 -9.11 -21.70 4.06
C LEU A 444 -7.75 -21.40 3.41
N PHE A 445 -6.67 -21.77 4.10
CA PHE A 445 -5.32 -21.73 3.56
C PHE A 445 -4.87 -23.14 3.18
N ILE A 446 -4.50 -23.32 1.92
CA ILE A 446 -4.04 -24.59 1.36
C ILE A 446 -2.54 -24.50 1.12
N PHE A 447 -1.74 -25.24 1.88
CA PHE A 447 -0.31 -25.39 1.70
C PHE A 447 -0.05 -26.64 0.84
N ASP A 448 0.26 -26.43 -0.44
CA ASP A 448 0.44 -27.53 -1.39
C ASP A 448 1.91 -27.99 -1.47
N ASN A 449 2.14 -29.29 -1.63
CA ASN A 449 3.46 -29.91 -1.82
C ASN A 449 4.44 -29.79 -0.65
N VAL A 450 3.94 -29.78 0.58
CA VAL A 450 4.79 -29.74 1.78
C VAL A 450 5.72 -30.95 1.81
N GLN A 451 7.03 -30.67 1.81
CA GLN A 451 8.09 -31.68 1.92
C GLN A 451 8.54 -31.91 3.36
N GLU A 452 8.54 -30.87 4.20
CA GLU A 452 8.98 -30.94 5.60
C GLU A 452 8.16 -29.97 6.45
N TYR A 453 7.50 -30.48 7.50
CA TYR A 453 6.64 -29.66 8.37
C TYR A 453 7.39 -28.51 9.07
N LYS A 454 8.63 -28.75 9.53
CA LYS A 454 9.44 -27.73 10.21
C LYS A 454 9.63 -26.47 9.37
N LYS A 455 9.67 -26.58 8.03
CA LYS A 455 9.85 -25.45 7.12
C LYS A 455 8.61 -24.57 6.98
N ILE A 456 7.42 -25.13 7.18
CA ILE A 456 6.16 -24.38 7.08
C ILE A 456 5.78 -23.72 8.40
N SER A 457 6.34 -24.16 9.54
CA SER A 457 6.00 -23.66 10.88
C SER A 457 6.05 -22.14 11.03
N LYS A 458 6.99 -21.46 10.36
CA LYS A 458 7.13 -19.99 10.34
C LYS A 458 6.02 -19.26 9.60
N PHE A 459 5.30 -19.96 8.72
CA PHE A 459 4.20 -19.42 7.92
C PHE A 459 2.83 -19.82 8.47
N LEU A 460 2.80 -20.61 9.54
CA LEU A 460 1.57 -21.02 10.20
C LEU A 460 1.15 -19.98 11.27
N PRO A 461 -0.16 -19.86 11.56
CA PRO A 461 -0.72 -18.79 12.39
C PRO A 461 -0.53 -19.01 13.92
N PHE A 462 0.63 -19.48 14.37
CA PHE A 462 0.86 -19.84 15.78
C PHE A 462 0.95 -18.66 16.76
N SER A 463 1.04 -17.42 16.26
CA SER A 463 1.23 -16.20 17.06
C SER A 463 0.00 -15.29 17.13
N LEU A 464 -1.20 -15.78 16.82
CA LEU A 464 -2.44 -14.99 16.84
C LEU A 464 -3.07 -14.94 18.25
N SER A 465 -3.68 -13.80 18.59
CA SER A 465 -4.43 -13.62 19.85
C SER A 465 -5.58 -14.63 19.98
N PRO A 466 -5.90 -15.13 21.19
CA PRO A 466 -7.01 -16.07 21.40
C PRO A 466 -8.37 -15.59 20.89
N ASP A 467 -8.57 -14.27 20.80
CA ASP A 467 -9.86 -13.61 20.52
C ASP A 467 -10.19 -13.43 19.02
N LEU A 468 -9.33 -13.89 18.11
CA LEU A 468 -9.47 -13.73 16.66
C LEU A 468 -10.01 -15.01 15.99
N ASN A 469 -10.76 -14.90 14.87
CA ASN A 469 -11.15 -16.07 14.07
C ASN A 469 -9.89 -16.74 13.50
N LYS A 470 -9.78 -18.05 13.73
CA LYS A 470 -8.61 -18.84 13.35
C LYS A 470 -8.82 -19.45 11.96
N PRO A 471 -7.88 -19.27 11.01
CA PRO A 471 -8.02 -19.79 9.65
C PRO A 471 -7.94 -21.33 9.66
N HIS A 472 -8.69 -21.96 8.75
CA HIS A 472 -8.58 -23.39 8.53
C HIS A 472 -7.38 -23.68 7.64
N ILE A 473 -6.59 -24.69 7.99
CA ILE A 473 -5.37 -25.04 7.27
C ILE A 473 -5.51 -26.43 6.65
N LEU A 474 -5.29 -26.52 5.35
CA LEU A 474 -5.19 -27.77 4.61
C LEU A 474 -3.78 -27.95 4.07
N ILE A 475 -3.14 -29.07 4.38
CA ILE A 475 -1.77 -29.38 3.95
C ILE A 475 -1.79 -30.56 2.99
N THR A 476 -1.17 -30.46 1.81
CA THR A 476 -0.86 -31.65 1.00
C THR A 476 0.60 -32.04 1.18
N SER A 477 0.87 -33.32 1.46
CA SER A 477 2.23 -33.81 1.79
C SER A 477 2.57 -35.14 1.12
N HIS A 478 3.87 -35.41 0.96
CA HIS A 478 4.38 -36.69 0.45
C HIS A 478 4.71 -37.62 1.63
N ASP A 479 3.80 -38.56 1.90
CA ASP A 479 3.96 -39.74 2.77
C ASP A 479 4.92 -39.60 3.97
N GLN A 480 4.68 -38.61 4.83
CA GLN A 480 5.42 -38.40 6.07
C GLN A 480 4.52 -38.50 7.30
N GLU A 481 5.07 -39.01 8.40
CA GLU A 481 4.51 -38.79 9.73
C GLU A 481 4.63 -37.30 10.06
N LEU A 482 3.51 -36.57 9.95
CA LEU A 482 3.41 -35.20 10.43
C LEU A 482 3.38 -35.19 11.97
N GLU A 483 3.68 -34.05 12.59
CA GLU A 483 3.73 -33.90 14.06
C GLU A 483 2.44 -34.42 14.75
N LYS A 484 2.60 -34.96 15.96
CA LYS A 484 1.49 -35.45 16.78
C LYS A 484 0.44 -34.34 16.98
N GLY A 485 -0.80 -34.57 16.53
CA GLY A 485 -1.92 -33.64 16.70
C GLY A 485 -2.51 -33.08 15.41
N ILE A 486 -1.97 -33.43 14.23
CA ILE A 486 -2.57 -33.09 12.92
C ILE A 486 -3.37 -34.29 12.42
N ASP A 487 -4.64 -34.08 12.06
CA ASP A 487 -5.47 -35.12 11.46
C ASP A 487 -5.00 -35.38 10.02
N VAL A 488 -4.71 -36.64 9.67
CA VAL A 488 -4.15 -37.03 8.37
C VAL A 488 -5.11 -37.95 7.62
N ILE A 489 -5.50 -37.54 6.42
CA ILE A 489 -6.14 -38.40 5.42
C ILE A 489 -5.05 -38.98 4.54
N LYS A 490 -4.80 -40.29 4.69
CA LYS A 490 -3.92 -41.02 3.78
C LYS A 490 -4.69 -41.38 2.52
N LEU A 491 -4.38 -40.71 1.40
CA LEU A 491 -4.90 -41.08 0.10
C LEU A 491 -4.18 -42.32 -0.42
N GLY A 492 -4.94 -43.42 -0.49
CA GLY A 492 -4.57 -44.63 -1.23
C GLY A 492 -4.86 -44.50 -2.73
N GLU A 493 -4.87 -45.62 -3.43
CA GLU A 493 -5.28 -45.72 -4.84
C GLU A 493 -6.74 -45.26 -5.01
N LEU A 494 -7.13 -44.82 -6.21
CA LEU A 494 -8.53 -44.48 -6.46
C LEU A 494 -9.38 -45.75 -6.37
N GLU A 495 -10.60 -45.67 -5.83
CA GLU A 495 -11.49 -46.81 -5.90
C GLU A 495 -11.86 -47.13 -7.35
N GLN A 496 -12.06 -48.41 -7.64
CA GLN A 496 -12.34 -48.87 -9.00
C GLN A 496 -13.59 -48.20 -9.58
N ARG A 497 -14.62 -47.99 -8.75
CA ARG A 497 -15.86 -47.30 -9.11
C ARG A 497 -15.61 -45.85 -9.56
N ASP A 498 -14.84 -45.11 -8.79
CA ASP A 498 -14.52 -43.71 -9.07
C ASP A 498 -13.65 -43.56 -10.32
N ALA A 499 -12.71 -44.48 -10.52
CA ALA A 499 -11.87 -44.51 -11.70
C ALA A 499 -12.68 -44.84 -12.97
N ILE A 500 -13.70 -45.69 -12.88
CA ILE A 500 -14.65 -45.94 -13.99
C ILE A 500 -15.43 -44.67 -14.33
N GLU A 501 -15.94 -43.95 -13.32
CA GLU A 501 -16.66 -42.69 -13.55
C GLU A 501 -15.74 -41.63 -14.21
N PHE A 502 -14.49 -41.56 -13.76
CA PHE A 502 -13.45 -40.71 -14.37
C PHE A 502 -13.26 -41.02 -15.86
N VAL A 503 -13.16 -42.30 -16.23
CA VAL A 503 -13.03 -42.72 -17.63
C VAL A 503 -14.29 -42.40 -18.43
N LYS A 504 -15.48 -42.70 -17.91
CA LYS A 504 -16.76 -42.40 -18.59
C LYS A 504 -16.88 -40.91 -18.91
N LYS A 505 -16.54 -40.04 -17.95
CA LYS A 505 -16.54 -38.59 -18.17
C LYS A 505 -15.46 -38.16 -19.17
N GLY A 506 -14.28 -38.79 -19.11
CA GLY A 506 -13.21 -38.63 -20.10
C GLY A 506 -13.66 -38.84 -21.53
N PHE A 507 -14.52 -39.83 -21.76
CA PHE A 507 -15.08 -40.17 -23.06
C PHE A 507 -16.44 -39.51 -23.34
N ASN A 508 -16.91 -38.58 -22.50
CA ASN A 508 -18.25 -37.98 -22.57
C ASN A 508 -19.41 -39.01 -22.63
N ILE A 509 -19.24 -40.17 -22.00
CA ILE A 509 -20.26 -41.23 -21.92
C ILE A 509 -21.22 -40.92 -20.76
N LEU A 510 -22.54 -40.97 -21.03
CA LEU A 510 -23.57 -40.73 -20.02
C LEU A 510 -23.55 -41.83 -18.93
N LYS A 511 -23.76 -41.46 -17.65
CA LYS A 511 -23.72 -42.42 -16.51
C LYS A 511 -24.63 -43.65 -16.68
N LYS A 512 -25.74 -43.51 -17.41
CA LYS A 512 -26.73 -44.58 -17.64
C LYS A 512 -26.36 -45.52 -18.79
N ASP A 513 -25.44 -45.11 -19.66
CA ASP A 513 -24.95 -45.94 -20.74
C ASP A 513 -23.95 -46.95 -20.19
N LYS A 514 -24.29 -48.24 -20.38
CA LYS A 514 -23.49 -49.39 -19.92
C LYS A 514 -22.79 -50.12 -21.07
N SER A 515 -22.92 -49.65 -22.30
CA SER A 515 -22.46 -50.36 -23.51
C SER A 515 -20.95 -50.63 -23.54
N GLN A 516 -20.13 -49.80 -22.87
CA GLN A 516 -18.67 -49.93 -22.80
C GLN A 516 -18.13 -50.27 -21.39
N ASP A 517 -19.01 -50.55 -20.42
CA ASP A 517 -18.63 -50.67 -19.00
C ASP A 517 -17.58 -51.76 -18.76
N ARG A 518 -17.73 -52.92 -19.42
CA ARG A 518 -16.76 -54.02 -19.31
C ARG A 518 -15.37 -53.64 -19.85
N GLU A 519 -15.30 -52.86 -20.94
CA GLU A 519 -14.02 -52.39 -21.49
C GLU A 519 -13.38 -51.33 -20.59
N ILE A 520 -14.19 -50.42 -20.04
CA ILE A 520 -13.75 -49.38 -19.10
C ILE A 520 -13.26 -50.01 -17.79
N GLU A 521 -13.98 -50.99 -17.25
CA GLU A 521 -13.56 -51.76 -16.07
C GLU A 521 -12.21 -52.43 -16.28
N ASN A 522 -12.00 -53.03 -17.46
CA ASN A 522 -10.74 -53.67 -17.80
C ASN A 522 -9.60 -52.65 -17.91
N LEU A 523 -9.85 -51.48 -18.52
CA LEU A 523 -8.89 -50.38 -18.57
C LEU A 523 -8.46 -49.91 -17.17
N VAL A 524 -9.44 -49.62 -16.32
CA VAL A 524 -9.21 -49.15 -14.95
C VAL A 524 -8.44 -50.17 -14.14
N ARG A 525 -8.85 -51.45 -14.20
CA ARG A 525 -8.16 -52.55 -13.50
C ARG A 525 -6.72 -52.69 -13.97
N ARG A 526 -6.48 -52.61 -15.29
CA ARG A 526 -5.14 -52.76 -15.85
C ARG A 526 -4.22 -51.60 -15.47
N LEU A 527 -4.76 -50.39 -15.38
CA LEU A 527 -4.05 -49.19 -14.96
C LEU A 527 -4.04 -48.99 -13.44
N GLN A 528 -4.48 -50.00 -12.66
CA GLN A 528 -4.44 -50.02 -11.19
C GLN A 528 -5.06 -48.77 -10.56
N CYS A 529 -6.11 -48.24 -11.18
CA CYS A 529 -6.79 -47.01 -10.74
C CYS A 529 -5.89 -45.75 -10.63
N PHE A 530 -4.67 -45.78 -11.20
CA PHE A 530 -3.76 -44.64 -11.10
C PHE A 530 -4.19 -43.52 -12.05
N LEU A 531 -4.60 -42.40 -11.44
CA LEU A 531 -5.20 -41.28 -12.14
C LEU A 531 -4.37 -40.76 -13.31
N LEU A 532 -3.06 -40.60 -13.13
CA LEU A 532 -2.18 -40.09 -14.18
C LEU A 532 -2.06 -41.08 -15.35
N ALA A 533 -1.99 -42.38 -15.07
CA ALA A 533 -1.99 -43.43 -16.09
C ALA A 533 -3.32 -43.44 -16.88
N ILE A 534 -4.44 -43.31 -16.17
CA ILE A 534 -5.79 -43.26 -16.75
C ILE A 534 -5.96 -41.99 -17.61
N GLN A 535 -5.49 -40.84 -17.15
CA GLN A 535 -5.51 -39.59 -17.93
C GLN A 535 -4.77 -39.73 -19.25
N GLN A 536 -3.57 -40.32 -19.23
CA GLN A 536 -2.78 -40.58 -20.44
C GLN A 536 -3.51 -41.54 -21.40
N ALA A 537 -4.14 -42.59 -20.88
CA ALA A 537 -4.91 -43.53 -21.67
C ALA A 537 -6.13 -42.88 -22.33
N ILE A 538 -6.88 -42.05 -21.59
CA ILE A 538 -8.05 -41.33 -22.13
C ILE A 538 -7.60 -40.38 -23.25
N SER A 539 -6.57 -39.56 -23.00
CA SER A 539 -6.04 -38.64 -24.01
C SER A 539 -5.60 -39.39 -25.27
N TYR A 540 -4.96 -40.56 -25.12
CA TYR A 540 -4.60 -41.41 -26.26
C TYR A 540 -5.83 -41.88 -27.04
N ILE A 541 -6.79 -42.50 -26.34
CA ILE A 541 -7.94 -43.16 -26.96
C ILE A 541 -8.83 -42.16 -27.68
N GLU A 542 -9.15 -41.03 -27.04
CA GLU A 542 -9.95 -39.97 -27.67
C GLU A 542 -9.28 -39.43 -28.91
N ASP A 543 -7.96 -39.27 -28.87
CA ASP A 543 -7.24 -38.76 -30.02
C ASP A 543 -7.26 -39.72 -31.21
N GLN A 544 -7.12 -41.02 -30.95
CA GLN A 544 -7.19 -42.04 -31.99
C GLN A 544 -8.60 -42.22 -32.54
N ARG A 545 -9.65 -42.02 -31.73
CA ARG A 545 -11.05 -42.06 -32.15
C ARG A 545 -11.40 -40.99 -33.20
N ILE A 546 -10.65 -39.89 -33.25
CA ILE A 546 -10.82 -38.84 -34.27
C ILE A 546 -10.35 -39.33 -35.64
N ILE A 547 -9.35 -40.23 -35.69
CA ILE A 547 -8.69 -40.65 -36.92
C ILE A 547 -9.32 -41.95 -37.45
N GLU A 548 -9.61 -42.92 -36.57
CA GLU A 548 -10.17 -44.23 -36.91
C GLU A 548 -11.17 -44.72 -35.84
N LYS A 549 -11.91 -45.82 -36.11
CA LYS A 549 -12.77 -46.49 -35.10
C LYS A 549 -11.94 -47.22 -34.03
N PHE A 550 -11.19 -46.48 -33.23
CA PHE A 550 -10.28 -47.01 -32.21
C PHE A 550 -11.02 -47.37 -30.90
N LYS A 551 -10.84 -48.60 -30.38
CA LYS A 551 -11.49 -49.09 -29.15
C LYS A 551 -10.55 -49.11 -27.95
N ILE A 552 -11.13 -49.21 -26.75
CA ILE A 552 -10.35 -49.34 -25.50
C ILE A 552 -9.53 -50.64 -25.50
N SER A 553 -10.09 -51.71 -26.09
CA SER A 553 -9.38 -52.99 -26.28
C SER A 553 -8.09 -52.85 -27.08
N ASP A 554 -8.03 -51.91 -28.03
CA ASP A 554 -6.86 -51.71 -28.88
C ASP A 554 -5.73 -51.03 -28.09
N TYR A 555 -6.07 -50.04 -27.26
CA TYR A 555 -5.12 -49.45 -26.30
C TYR A 555 -4.58 -50.50 -25.33
N LEU A 556 -5.44 -51.36 -24.77
CA LEU A 556 -5.04 -52.39 -23.82
C LEU A 556 -4.05 -53.39 -24.43
N LYS A 557 -4.23 -53.78 -25.69
CA LYS A 557 -3.27 -54.64 -26.41
C LYS A 557 -1.89 -53.98 -26.51
N GLU A 558 -1.84 -52.71 -26.92
CA GLU A 558 -0.57 -51.97 -27.00
C GLU A 558 0.07 -51.77 -25.62
N TYR A 559 -0.74 -51.48 -24.60
CA TYR A 559 -0.30 -51.39 -23.21
C TYR A 559 0.34 -52.69 -22.71
N GLU A 560 -0.30 -53.84 -22.95
CA GLU A 560 0.24 -55.12 -22.51
C GLU A 560 1.53 -55.52 -23.24
N LYS A 561 1.57 -55.28 -24.55
CA LYS A 561 2.76 -55.49 -25.36
C LYS A 561 3.92 -54.64 -24.83
N LYS A 562 3.66 -53.37 -24.51
CA LYS A 562 4.65 -52.45 -23.96
C LYS A 562 5.08 -52.83 -22.55
N ALA A 563 4.14 -53.19 -21.67
CA ALA A 563 4.41 -53.66 -20.31
C ALA A 563 5.33 -54.88 -20.31
N LYS A 564 5.05 -55.88 -21.15
CA LYS A 564 5.89 -57.09 -21.30
C LYS A 564 7.30 -56.77 -21.77
N LYS A 565 7.45 -55.81 -22.69
CA LYS A 565 8.77 -55.35 -23.16
C LYS A 565 9.52 -54.62 -22.05
N LEU A 566 8.84 -53.75 -21.33
CA LEU A 566 9.42 -52.93 -20.26
C LEU A 566 9.81 -53.76 -19.02
N LEU A 567 9.07 -54.80 -18.66
CA LEU A 567 9.44 -55.74 -17.59
C LEU A 567 10.82 -56.38 -17.79
N LYS A 568 11.25 -56.52 -19.05
CA LYS A 568 12.58 -57.06 -19.41
C LYS A 568 13.68 -55.98 -19.43
N SER A 569 13.34 -54.70 -19.25
CA SER A 569 14.29 -53.58 -19.25
C SER A 569 14.93 -53.39 -17.87
N LYS A 570 16.20 -52.97 -17.87
CA LYS A 570 16.93 -52.69 -16.62
C LYS A 570 16.32 -51.51 -15.84
N ILE A 571 15.67 -50.56 -16.53
CA ILE A 571 14.97 -49.42 -15.91
C ILE A 571 13.83 -49.89 -14.99
N PHE A 572 13.03 -50.86 -15.44
CA PHE A 572 11.89 -51.36 -14.66
C PHE A 572 12.30 -52.21 -13.46
N GLN A 573 13.44 -52.87 -13.54
CA GLN A 573 13.99 -53.68 -12.45
C GLN A 573 14.43 -52.83 -11.25
N GLY A 574 14.81 -51.56 -11.48
CA GLY A 574 15.22 -50.62 -10.43
C GLY A 574 14.10 -49.69 -9.92
N ILE A 575 12.86 -49.86 -10.39
CA ILE A 575 11.69 -49.12 -9.89
C ILE A 575 10.93 -50.05 -8.96
N ASP A 576 10.81 -49.71 -7.68
CA ASP A 576 10.12 -50.59 -6.72
C ASP A 576 8.61 -50.29 -6.63
N ASN A 577 8.17 -49.13 -7.10
CA ASN A 577 6.78 -48.69 -6.98
C ASN A 577 5.93 -49.03 -8.23
N ASN A 578 4.84 -49.78 -8.02
CA ASN A 578 3.83 -50.10 -9.05
C ASN A 578 3.21 -48.84 -9.69
N TYR A 579 3.02 -47.77 -8.93
CA TYR A 579 2.54 -46.48 -9.44
C TYR A 579 3.41 -45.96 -10.58
N THR A 580 4.72 -45.90 -10.34
CA THR A 580 5.70 -45.44 -11.32
C THR A 580 5.71 -46.35 -12.53
N LYS A 581 5.71 -47.69 -12.33
CA LYS A 581 5.67 -48.68 -13.42
C LYS A 581 4.46 -48.54 -14.32
N THR A 582 3.27 -48.47 -13.74
CA THR A 582 1.99 -48.43 -14.45
C THR A 582 1.82 -47.11 -15.20
N THR A 583 2.11 -45.99 -14.53
CA THR A 583 2.06 -44.64 -15.13
C THR A 583 3.07 -44.48 -16.25
N PHE A 584 4.29 -44.98 -16.04
CA PHE A 584 5.33 -44.94 -17.05
C PHE A 584 5.01 -45.83 -18.26
N THR A 585 4.39 -47.00 -18.06
CA THR A 585 3.92 -47.85 -19.16
C THR A 585 2.87 -47.12 -19.99
N ALA A 586 1.87 -46.52 -19.34
CA ALA A 586 0.79 -45.79 -20.02
C ALA A 586 1.34 -44.62 -20.84
N TRP A 587 2.23 -43.85 -20.23
CA TRP A 587 2.96 -42.76 -20.88
C TRP A 587 3.77 -43.24 -22.09
N GLU A 588 4.40 -44.40 -21.98
CA GLU A 588 5.23 -44.97 -23.04
C GLU A 588 4.45 -45.45 -24.26
N VAL A 589 3.27 -46.02 -24.04
CA VAL A 589 2.34 -46.34 -25.14
C VAL A 589 2.01 -45.07 -25.90
N THR A 590 1.67 -44.01 -25.17
CA THR A 590 1.36 -42.72 -25.78
C THR A 590 2.56 -42.08 -26.46
N MET A 591 3.76 -42.18 -25.89
CA MET A 591 4.99 -41.70 -26.53
C MET A 591 5.36 -42.47 -27.80
N ASP A 592 5.09 -43.78 -27.87
CA ASP A 592 5.29 -44.53 -29.11
C ASP A 592 4.36 -44.02 -30.22
N LYS A 593 3.12 -43.68 -29.88
CA LYS A 593 2.19 -43.07 -30.84
C LYS A 593 2.61 -41.66 -31.25
N VAL A 594 3.02 -40.80 -30.30
CA VAL A 594 3.58 -39.48 -30.63
C VAL A 594 4.76 -39.63 -31.59
N ARG A 595 5.66 -40.60 -31.36
CA ARG A 595 6.80 -40.88 -32.24
C ARG A 595 6.41 -41.44 -33.61
N SER A 596 5.25 -42.09 -33.73
CA SER A 596 4.74 -42.62 -35.01
C SER A 596 4.21 -41.55 -35.95
N ASP A 597 3.96 -40.32 -35.47
CA ASP A 597 3.64 -39.19 -36.34
C ASP A 597 4.88 -38.84 -37.20
N GLU A 598 4.81 -39.15 -38.49
CA GLU A 598 5.93 -39.01 -39.42
C GLU A 598 6.42 -37.56 -39.55
N GLN A 599 5.52 -36.59 -39.35
CA GLN A 599 5.80 -35.19 -39.63
C GLN A 599 6.37 -34.44 -38.42
N TYR A 600 5.85 -34.69 -37.21
CA TYR A 600 6.18 -33.93 -36.01
C TYR A 600 6.63 -34.79 -34.83
N GLY A 601 6.46 -36.11 -34.88
CA GLY A 601 6.79 -37.04 -33.80
C GLY A 601 8.26 -37.00 -33.35
N PRO A 602 9.25 -37.02 -34.25
CA PRO A 602 10.66 -36.91 -33.89
C PRO A 602 10.98 -35.61 -33.13
N LEU A 603 10.42 -34.48 -33.59
CA LEU A 603 10.62 -33.17 -32.98
C LEU A 603 9.93 -33.07 -31.61
N ALA A 604 8.72 -33.62 -31.48
CA ALA A 604 8.00 -33.70 -30.21
C ALA A 604 8.77 -34.53 -29.16
N SER A 605 9.33 -35.67 -29.56
CA SER A 605 10.16 -36.47 -28.66
C SER A 605 11.42 -35.73 -28.23
N GLU A 606 12.05 -34.97 -29.13
CA GLU A 606 13.23 -34.18 -28.81
C GLU A 606 12.93 -33.05 -27.82
N ILE A 607 11.81 -32.32 -28.00
CA ILE A 607 11.38 -31.28 -27.08
C ILE A 607 11.18 -31.88 -25.68
N LEU A 608 10.53 -33.04 -25.57
CA LEU A 608 10.27 -33.67 -24.28
C LEU A 608 11.56 -34.16 -23.59
N ASP A 609 12.51 -34.69 -24.38
CA ASP A 609 13.84 -35.08 -23.89
C ASP A 609 14.57 -33.88 -23.27
N VAL A 610 14.51 -32.71 -23.91
CA VAL A 610 15.13 -31.46 -23.42
C VAL A 610 14.43 -30.93 -22.18
N LEU A 611 13.09 -30.87 -22.20
CA LEU A 611 12.26 -30.42 -21.06
C LEU A 611 12.50 -31.24 -19.79
N ALA A 612 13.02 -32.47 -19.92
CA ALA A 612 13.38 -33.30 -18.78
C ALA A 612 14.48 -32.71 -17.88
N TYR A 613 15.22 -31.69 -18.33
CA TYR A 613 16.29 -31.04 -17.55
C TYR A 613 15.94 -29.62 -17.07
N PHE A 614 14.80 -29.08 -17.49
CA PHE A 614 14.30 -27.77 -17.07
C PHE A 614 13.53 -27.87 -15.74
N ALA A 615 13.38 -26.74 -15.03
CA ALA A 615 12.43 -26.68 -13.91
C ALA A 615 11.00 -27.02 -14.39
N PRO A 616 10.15 -27.68 -13.58
CA PRO A 616 8.93 -28.35 -14.04
C PRO A 616 7.80 -27.41 -14.47
N ASP A 617 7.81 -26.15 -14.01
CA ASP A 617 6.73 -25.19 -14.24
C ASP A 617 7.28 -23.88 -14.81
N LYS A 618 6.41 -23.08 -15.45
CA LYS A 618 6.74 -21.74 -16.02
C LYS A 618 7.70 -21.75 -17.23
N ILE A 619 7.81 -22.85 -17.97
CA ILE A 619 8.69 -22.93 -19.13
C ILE A 619 8.10 -22.13 -20.30
N ALA A 620 8.73 -21.03 -20.68
CA ALA A 620 8.27 -20.22 -21.81
C ALA A 620 8.42 -20.99 -23.14
N ARG A 621 7.33 -21.05 -23.94
CA ARG A 621 7.34 -21.69 -25.27
C ARG A 621 8.35 -21.05 -26.23
N GLU A 622 8.62 -19.77 -26.03
CA GLU A 622 9.51 -18.93 -26.86
C GLU A 622 10.97 -19.39 -26.83
N ILE A 623 11.39 -20.07 -25.75
CA ILE A 623 12.75 -20.63 -25.61
C ILE A 623 13.09 -21.54 -26.79
N PHE A 624 12.10 -22.32 -27.26
CA PHE A 624 12.32 -23.21 -28.38
C PHE A 624 12.17 -22.49 -29.74
N LEU A 625 11.42 -21.39 -29.82
CA LEU A 625 11.09 -20.72 -31.09
C LEU A 625 12.21 -19.82 -31.60
N ASN A 626 13.00 -19.23 -30.70
CA ASN A 626 13.98 -18.22 -31.06
C ASN A 626 15.29 -18.80 -31.63
N SER A 627 15.55 -20.10 -31.43
CA SER A 627 16.74 -20.78 -31.94
C SER A 627 16.59 -21.31 -33.38
N VAL A 628 15.49 -20.97 -34.07
CA VAL A 628 15.14 -21.63 -35.33
C VAL A 628 14.47 -20.70 -36.35
N SER A 629 14.66 -20.98 -37.65
CA SER A 629 14.04 -20.22 -38.76
C SER A 629 12.50 -20.24 -38.73
N ASP A 630 11.86 -19.25 -39.35
CA ASP A 630 10.39 -19.09 -39.31
C ASP A 630 9.62 -20.32 -39.81
N TYR A 631 10.16 -21.03 -40.80
CA TYR A 631 9.59 -22.31 -41.26
C TYR A 631 9.60 -23.38 -40.15
N LYS A 632 10.72 -23.52 -39.42
CA LYS A 632 10.85 -24.47 -38.31
C LYS A 632 10.07 -24.03 -37.07
N LYS A 633 9.84 -22.72 -36.86
CA LYS A 633 8.93 -22.21 -35.81
C LYS A 633 7.52 -22.77 -35.95
N LYS A 634 7.00 -22.88 -37.19
CA LYS A 634 5.68 -23.47 -37.45
C LYS A 634 5.65 -24.95 -37.08
N GLN A 635 6.68 -25.71 -37.46
CA GLN A 635 6.81 -27.13 -37.11
C GLN A 635 6.90 -27.35 -35.59
N LEU A 636 7.65 -26.49 -34.89
CA LEU A 636 7.82 -26.53 -33.45
C LEU A 636 6.51 -26.25 -32.70
N LYS A 637 5.73 -25.26 -33.15
CA LYS A 637 4.39 -25.00 -32.59
C LYS A 637 3.48 -26.22 -32.74
N LEU A 638 3.58 -26.93 -33.87
CA LEU A 638 2.78 -28.14 -34.12
C LEU A 638 3.26 -29.34 -33.29
N ALA A 639 4.57 -29.51 -33.11
CA ALA A 639 5.14 -30.51 -32.22
C ALA A 639 4.77 -30.27 -30.74
N ILE A 640 4.82 -29.04 -30.25
CA ILE A 640 4.35 -28.68 -28.90
C ILE A 640 2.85 -28.93 -28.78
N ARG A 641 2.05 -28.57 -29.79
CA ARG A 641 0.61 -28.89 -29.83
C ARG A 641 0.36 -30.39 -29.77
N LEU A 642 1.17 -31.21 -30.45
CA LEU A 642 1.09 -32.67 -30.39
C LEU A 642 1.33 -33.18 -28.97
N LEU A 643 2.36 -32.65 -28.27
CA LEU A 643 2.61 -32.99 -26.86
C LEU A 643 1.47 -32.57 -25.93
N VAL A 644 0.91 -31.37 -26.11
CA VAL A 644 -0.23 -30.88 -25.32
C VAL A 644 -1.50 -31.71 -25.60
N ARG A 645 -1.73 -32.07 -26.86
CA ARG A 645 -2.87 -32.90 -27.32
C ARG A 645 -2.90 -34.27 -26.62
N TYR A 646 -1.73 -34.90 -26.48
CA TYR A 646 -1.57 -36.16 -25.75
C TYR A 646 -1.34 -36.00 -24.24
N SER A 647 -1.50 -34.78 -23.67
CA SER A 647 -1.29 -34.51 -22.24
C SER A 647 0.11 -34.84 -21.73
N MET A 648 1.12 -34.79 -22.61
CA MET A 648 2.53 -35.00 -22.26
C MET A 648 3.13 -33.80 -21.51
N VAL A 649 2.61 -32.63 -21.84
CA VAL A 649 2.98 -31.33 -21.27
C VAL A 649 1.69 -30.59 -20.97
N GLY A 650 1.59 -30.01 -19.77
CA GLY A 650 0.47 -29.20 -19.33
C GLY A 650 0.51 -27.78 -19.92
N GLY A 651 -0.67 -27.27 -20.26
CA GLY A 651 -0.90 -25.92 -20.77
C GLY A 651 -2.11 -25.92 -21.73
N GLU A 652 -2.88 -24.83 -21.76
CA GLU A 652 -3.92 -24.68 -22.80
C GLU A 652 -3.26 -24.49 -24.17
N GLN A 653 -3.95 -24.86 -25.26
CA GLN A 653 -3.42 -24.76 -26.62
C GLN A 653 -2.89 -23.34 -26.95
N ASN A 654 -3.43 -22.30 -26.30
CA ASN A 654 -3.09 -20.88 -26.50
C ASN A 654 -2.24 -20.22 -25.40
N GLN A 655 -1.82 -20.93 -24.35
CA GLN A 655 -0.98 -20.34 -23.29
C GLN A 655 0.48 -20.20 -23.74
N SER A 656 1.19 -19.17 -23.28
CA SER A 656 2.62 -18.93 -23.60
C SER A 656 3.60 -19.83 -22.83
N VAL A 657 3.09 -20.60 -21.87
CA VAL A 657 3.86 -21.33 -20.86
C VAL A 657 3.55 -22.83 -20.93
N LEU A 658 4.56 -23.65 -20.66
CA LEU A 658 4.51 -25.11 -20.57
C LEU A 658 4.83 -25.56 -19.13
N ASN A 659 4.17 -26.63 -18.69
CA ASN A 659 4.49 -27.32 -17.44
C ASN A 659 4.67 -28.81 -17.72
N VAL A 660 5.65 -29.47 -17.09
CA VAL A 660 5.91 -30.90 -17.28
C VAL A 660 5.82 -31.61 -15.93
N HIS A 661 5.05 -32.70 -15.89
CA HIS A 661 4.95 -33.50 -14.69
C HIS A 661 6.32 -34.08 -14.30
N ARG A 662 6.71 -33.98 -13.03
CA ARG A 662 8.05 -34.39 -12.56
C ARG A 662 8.39 -35.85 -12.85
N LEU A 663 7.41 -36.73 -12.71
CA LEU A 663 7.57 -38.15 -13.06
C LEU A 663 7.95 -38.34 -14.53
N VAL A 664 7.34 -37.55 -15.43
CA VAL A 664 7.67 -37.59 -16.86
C VAL A 664 9.12 -37.17 -17.08
N GLN A 665 9.58 -36.11 -16.43
CA GLN A 665 10.97 -35.68 -16.52
C GLN A 665 11.93 -36.74 -15.96
N GLU A 666 11.61 -37.33 -14.80
CA GLU A 666 12.44 -38.34 -14.14
C GLU A 666 12.64 -39.58 -15.02
N VAL A 667 11.57 -40.15 -15.54
CA VAL A 667 11.72 -41.38 -16.31
C VAL A 667 12.27 -41.13 -17.72
N THR A 668 12.00 -39.96 -18.31
CA THR A 668 12.70 -39.52 -19.52
C THR A 668 14.22 -39.50 -19.28
N ARG A 669 14.69 -38.94 -18.16
CA ARG A 669 16.13 -38.94 -17.81
C ARG A 669 16.70 -40.34 -17.61
N LEU A 670 15.95 -41.29 -17.03
CA LEU A 670 16.38 -42.69 -16.87
C LEU A 670 16.56 -43.36 -18.24
N LYS A 671 15.65 -43.11 -19.18
CA LYS A 671 15.76 -43.63 -20.55
C LYS A 671 16.92 -43.07 -21.34
N LEU A 672 17.13 -41.77 -21.21
CA LEU A 672 18.30 -41.15 -21.82
C LEU A 672 19.60 -41.71 -21.25
N GLN A 673 19.60 -42.19 -19.99
CA GLN A 673 20.74 -42.89 -19.40
C GLN A 673 20.98 -44.24 -20.07
N GLU A 674 19.95 -45.08 -20.14
CA GLU A 674 20.06 -46.42 -20.73
C GLU A 674 20.51 -46.37 -22.20
N LYS A 675 20.02 -45.36 -22.94
CA LYS A 675 20.40 -45.13 -24.35
C LYS A 675 21.74 -44.42 -24.53
N GLY A 676 22.44 -44.03 -23.46
CA GLY A 676 23.68 -43.25 -23.55
C GLY A 676 23.50 -41.87 -24.21
N ARG A 677 22.29 -41.29 -24.17
CA ARG A 677 21.93 -40.04 -24.86
C ARG A 677 21.87 -38.81 -23.95
N ARG A 678 22.11 -38.95 -22.64
CA ARG A 678 21.99 -37.84 -21.67
C ARG A 678 22.79 -36.61 -22.07
N GLU A 679 24.07 -36.80 -22.36
CA GLU A 679 24.98 -35.71 -22.68
C GLU A 679 24.58 -34.95 -23.94
N LYS A 680 24.20 -35.68 -25.00
CA LYS A 680 23.69 -35.10 -26.26
C LYS A 680 22.43 -34.25 -26.04
N VAL A 681 21.53 -34.67 -25.17
CA VAL A 681 20.30 -33.92 -24.87
C VAL A 681 20.59 -32.71 -23.97
N LEU A 682 21.46 -32.87 -22.98
CA LEU A 682 21.90 -31.78 -22.11
C LEU A 682 22.64 -30.69 -22.90
N ARG A 683 23.43 -31.06 -23.91
CA ARG A 683 24.02 -30.13 -24.89
C ARG A 683 22.95 -29.23 -25.53
N LYS A 684 21.89 -29.83 -26.08
CA LYS A 684 20.77 -29.08 -26.66
C LYS A 684 20.06 -28.20 -25.63
N ALA A 685 19.89 -28.70 -24.41
CA ALA A 685 19.30 -27.90 -23.32
C ALA A 685 20.15 -26.66 -23.01
N LEU A 686 21.49 -26.80 -22.97
CA LEU A 686 22.44 -25.71 -22.78
C LEU A 686 22.42 -24.71 -23.94
N GLU A 687 22.42 -25.19 -25.20
CA GLU A 687 22.28 -24.33 -26.39
C GLU A 687 21.03 -23.44 -26.31
N LEU A 688 19.91 -24.00 -25.86
CA LEU A 688 18.66 -23.24 -25.72
C LEU A 688 18.74 -22.19 -24.61
N VAL A 689 19.24 -22.53 -23.42
CA VAL A 689 19.37 -21.54 -22.33
C VAL A 689 20.43 -20.48 -22.62
N ASN A 690 21.43 -20.78 -23.46
CA ASN A 690 22.48 -19.85 -23.86
C ASN A 690 22.07 -18.92 -25.03
N SER A 691 20.99 -19.20 -25.75
CA SER A 691 20.54 -18.42 -26.91
C SER A 691 19.94 -17.03 -26.60
N GLY A 692 20.05 -16.54 -25.36
CA GLY A 692 19.93 -15.11 -25.03
C GLY A 692 18.53 -14.51 -24.85
N ASN A 693 17.44 -15.30 -24.85
CA ASN A 693 16.06 -14.79 -24.77
C ASN A 693 15.25 -15.32 -23.56
N LEU A 694 15.89 -15.40 -22.41
CA LEU A 694 15.26 -15.88 -21.18
C LEU A 694 14.55 -14.73 -20.45
N VAL A 695 13.22 -14.82 -20.34
CA VAL A 695 12.35 -13.89 -19.58
C VAL A 695 12.72 -13.91 -18.08
N GLN A 696 12.42 -12.85 -17.33
CA GLN A 696 12.75 -12.63 -15.90
C GLN A 696 12.52 -13.85 -14.97
N ASP A 697 11.54 -14.72 -15.25
CA ASP A 697 11.22 -15.94 -14.47
C ASP A 697 12.09 -17.18 -14.82
N SER A 698 13.06 -17.07 -15.73
CA SER A 698 13.76 -18.23 -16.32
C SER A 698 14.99 -18.74 -15.55
N MET A 699 15.43 -18.04 -14.51
CA MET A 699 16.67 -18.38 -13.79
C MET A 699 16.62 -19.75 -13.11
N SER A 700 15.42 -20.18 -12.72
CA SER A 700 15.16 -21.52 -12.22
C SER A 700 15.47 -22.61 -13.26
N HIS A 701 15.19 -22.35 -14.55
CA HIS A 701 15.48 -23.28 -15.64
C HIS A 701 16.97 -23.39 -15.92
N VAL A 702 17.70 -22.27 -15.99
CA VAL A 702 19.16 -22.25 -16.22
C VAL A 702 19.87 -23.03 -15.12
N THR A 703 19.50 -22.75 -13.86
CA THR A 703 20.06 -23.41 -12.69
C THR A 703 19.75 -24.91 -12.67
N SER A 704 18.54 -25.30 -13.09
CA SER A 704 18.17 -26.71 -13.24
C SER A 704 19.06 -27.41 -14.28
N VAL A 705 19.18 -26.83 -15.49
CA VAL A 705 19.97 -27.41 -16.59
C VAL A 705 21.44 -27.56 -16.18
N TRP A 706 22.07 -26.52 -15.63
CA TRP A 706 23.44 -26.59 -15.12
C TRP A 706 23.59 -27.56 -13.95
N GLY A 707 22.56 -27.73 -13.13
CA GLY A 707 22.50 -28.74 -12.07
C GLY A 707 22.72 -30.17 -12.57
N TYR A 708 22.30 -30.46 -13.80
CA TYR A 708 22.54 -31.75 -14.45
C TYR A 708 23.78 -31.76 -15.33
N ALA A 709 24.02 -30.69 -16.11
CA ALA A 709 25.13 -30.59 -17.04
C ALA A 709 26.50 -30.61 -16.33
N SER A 710 26.60 -30.04 -15.13
CA SER A 710 27.82 -30.04 -14.31
C SER A 710 28.38 -31.43 -13.95
N LYS A 711 27.63 -32.52 -14.20
CA LYS A 711 28.10 -33.90 -14.02
C LYS A 711 28.87 -34.45 -15.22
N HIS A 712 28.91 -33.72 -16.34
CA HIS A 712 29.51 -34.13 -17.59
C HIS A 712 30.65 -33.17 -17.94
N SER A 713 31.89 -33.65 -17.88
CA SER A 713 33.11 -32.87 -18.14
C SER A 713 33.08 -32.15 -19.48
N GLY A 714 32.80 -32.88 -20.57
CA GLY A 714 32.78 -32.30 -21.92
C GLY A 714 31.75 -31.18 -22.09
N LEU A 715 30.63 -31.20 -21.37
CA LEU A 715 29.65 -30.10 -21.41
C LEU A 715 30.13 -28.86 -20.66
N ILE A 716 30.95 -29.04 -19.61
CA ILE A 716 31.59 -27.91 -18.93
C ILE A 716 32.59 -27.27 -19.90
N ASP A 717 33.43 -28.07 -20.55
CA ASP A 717 34.45 -27.60 -21.50
C ASP A 717 33.83 -26.82 -22.66
N ASP A 718 32.75 -27.34 -23.24
CA ASP A 718 32.15 -26.78 -24.45
C ASP A 718 31.28 -25.54 -24.21
N PHE A 719 30.68 -25.38 -23.02
CA PHE A 719 29.70 -24.32 -22.78
C PHE A 719 30.10 -23.34 -21.71
N TYR A 720 30.87 -23.74 -20.68
CA TYR A 720 31.02 -22.90 -19.50
C TYR A 720 31.64 -21.53 -19.81
N PHE A 721 32.73 -21.52 -20.59
CA PHE A 721 33.50 -20.31 -20.86
C PHE A 721 32.80 -19.33 -21.81
N ASP A 722 31.91 -19.84 -22.67
CA ASP A 722 31.11 -19.03 -23.60
C ASP A 722 29.73 -18.67 -23.04
N SER A 723 29.35 -19.22 -21.88
CA SER A 723 28.04 -18.97 -21.25
C SER A 723 28.04 -17.69 -20.43
N VAL A 724 27.64 -16.59 -21.05
CA VAL A 724 27.39 -15.31 -20.37
C VAL A 724 25.91 -14.97 -20.48
N TYR A 725 25.21 -14.87 -19.33
CA TYR A 725 23.77 -14.61 -19.29
C TYR A 725 23.49 -13.14 -19.04
N THR A 726 22.65 -12.53 -19.88
CA THR A 726 22.18 -11.14 -19.76
C THR A 726 20.68 -11.09 -19.52
N TYR A 727 20.21 -10.29 -18.55
CA TYR A 727 18.77 -10.02 -18.39
C TYR A 727 18.49 -8.58 -17.96
N GLN A 728 17.27 -8.09 -18.25
CA GLN A 728 16.82 -6.72 -17.95
C GLN A 728 15.89 -6.70 -16.74
N GLU A 729 16.22 -5.91 -15.72
CA GLU A 729 15.30 -5.48 -14.67
C GLU A 729 15.15 -3.96 -14.72
N ILE A 730 14.00 -3.46 -15.19
CA ILE A 730 13.37 -2.11 -15.07
C ILE A 730 14.27 -0.84 -15.18
N SER A 731 15.59 -0.97 -15.38
CA SER A 731 16.54 0.14 -15.55
C SER A 731 17.96 -0.28 -15.98
N TYR A 732 18.39 -1.56 -15.87
CA TYR A 732 19.77 -2.00 -16.23
C TYR A 732 19.85 -3.46 -16.74
N THR A 733 20.95 -3.81 -17.43
CA THR A 733 21.27 -5.17 -17.93
C THR A 733 22.26 -5.90 -17.02
N GLU A 734 21.89 -7.03 -16.42
CA GLU A 734 22.76 -7.82 -15.54
C GLU A 734 23.48 -8.96 -16.27
N ILE A 735 24.82 -8.97 -16.24
CA ILE A 735 25.68 -10.02 -16.84
C ILE A 735 26.06 -11.03 -15.77
N SER A 736 25.76 -12.33 -15.90
CA SER A 736 26.12 -13.37 -14.91
C SER A 736 26.69 -14.63 -15.56
N THR A 737 27.66 -15.27 -14.90
CA THR A 737 28.18 -16.60 -15.30
C THR A 737 27.35 -17.73 -14.67
N PRO A 738 27.45 -18.99 -15.15
CA PRO A 738 26.75 -20.12 -14.53
C PRO A 738 27.08 -20.27 -13.04
N LEU A 739 28.32 -19.99 -12.64
CA LEU A 739 28.75 -20.05 -11.25
C LEU A 739 27.98 -19.05 -10.36
N HIS A 740 27.72 -17.82 -10.85
CA HIS A 740 26.92 -16.83 -10.11
C HIS A 740 25.48 -17.30 -9.89
N LEU A 741 24.83 -17.83 -10.94
CA LEU A 741 23.44 -18.31 -10.87
C LEU A 741 23.28 -19.53 -9.96
N LEU A 742 24.23 -20.47 -10.04
CA LEU A 742 24.25 -21.62 -9.14
C LEU A 742 24.52 -21.19 -7.68
N ALA A 743 25.35 -20.16 -7.47
CA ALA A 743 25.65 -19.61 -6.16
C ALA A 743 24.44 -18.89 -5.54
N GLU A 744 23.68 -18.16 -6.35
CA GLU A 744 22.43 -17.52 -5.96
C GLU A 744 21.37 -18.52 -5.49
N ASN A 745 21.17 -19.60 -6.24
CA ASN A 745 20.20 -20.65 -5.89
C ASN A 745 20.71 -21.67 -4.86
N GLY A 746 22.00 -21.63 -4.51
CA GLY A 746 22.58 -22.53 -3.51
C GLY A 746 22.83 -23.95 -4.00
N ASN A 747 22.99 -24.18 -5.31
CA ASN A 747 23.19 -25.51 -5.90
C ASN A 747 24.62 -26.05 -5.68
N TYR A 748 24.94 -26.35 -4.42
CA TYR A 748 26.28 -26.80 -3.98
C TYR A 748 26.82 -27.99 -4.77
N LYS A 749 26.00 -28.99 -5.10
CA LYS A 749 26.45 -30.19 -5.82
C LYS A 749 26.96 -29.85 -7.22
N ALA A 750 26.26 -28.96 -7.92
CA ALA A 750 26.64 -28.52 -9.25
C ALA A 750 27.92 -27.68 -9.22
N ILE A 751 28.02 -26.73 -8.30
CA ILE A 751 29.23 -25.91 -8.08
C ILE A 751 30.43 -26.81 -7.77
N LYS A 752 30.23 -27.81 -6.90
CA LYS A 752 31.28 -28.77 -6.55
C LYS A 752 31.80 -29.53 -7.77
N ALA A 753 30.90 -30.11 -8.56
CA ALA A 753 31.28 -30.86 -9.75
C ALA A 753 31.98 -29.95 -10.79
N LEU A 754 31.43 -28.77 -11.03
CA LEU A 754 31.96 -27.77 -11.97
C LEU A 754 33.36 -27.31 -11.58
N LEU A 755 33.56 -26.85 -10.34
CA LEU A 755 34.86 -26.35 -9.89
C LEU A 755 35.90 -27.46 -9.79
N THR A 756 35.52 -28.68 -9.40
CA THR A 756 36.47 -29.82 -9.34
C THR A 756 37.00 -30.19 -10.73
N HIS A 757 36.13 -30.16 -11.75
CA HIS A 757 36.54 -30.42 -13.14
C HIS A 757 37.46 -29.32 -13.67
N ILE A 758 37.07 -28.05 -13.49
CA ILE A 758 37.87 -26.90 -13.96
C ILE A 758 39.23 -26.83 -13.25
N GLU A 759 39.29 -27.14 -11.95
CA GLU A 759 40.55 -27.18 -11.20
C GLU A 759 41.51 -28.24 -11.76
N LYS A 760 40.97 -29.39 -12.19
CA LYS A 760 41.75 -30.54 -12.67
C LYS A 760 42.19 -30.39 -14.13
N GLU A 761 41.29 -29.99 -15.02
CA GLU A 761 41.52 -30.00 -16.47
C GLU A 761 41.85 -28.61 -17.04
N HIS A 762 41.48 -27.54 -16.34
CA HIS A 762 41.67 -26.14 -16.76
C HIS A 762 42.34 -25.30 -15.66
N SER A 763 43.38 -25.85 -15.02
CA SER A 763 44.02 -25.23 -13.85
C SER A 763 44.50 -23.80 -14.11
N SER A 764 44.94 -23.49 -15.34
CA SER A 764 45.34 -22.15 -15.76
C SER A 764 44.19 -21.13 -15.72
N SER A 765 42.95 -21.58 -15.96
CA SER A 765 41.75 -20.75 -15.98
C SER A 765 40.98 -20.78 -14.66
N PHE A 766 41.28 -21.72 -13.76
CA PHE A 766 40.56 -21.90 -12.50
C PHE A 766 40.46 -20.61 -11.67
N ASN A 767 41.57 -19.88 -11.53
CA ASN A 767 41.60 -18.61 -10.81
C ASN A 767 40.72 -17.54 -11.46
N ASN A 768 40.63 -17.50 -12.79
CA ASN A 768 39.75 -16.58 -13.51
C ASN A 768 38.28 -16.96 -13.31
N VAL A 769 37.97 -18.25 -13.24
CA VAL A 769 36.62 -18.77 -13.04
C VAL A 769 36.10 -18.49 -11.65
N ILE A 770 36.88 -18.82 -10.62
CA ILE A 770 36.45 -18.66 -9.23
C ILE A 770 36.34 -17.17 -8.85
N ASN A 771 37.23 -16.34 -9.38
CA ASN A 771 37.21 -14.89 -9.17
C ASN A 771 36.45 -14.13 -10.27
N ALA A 772 35.66 -14.83 -11.09
CA ALA A 772 34.84 -14.19 -12.11
C ALA A 772 33.94 -13.14 -11.47
N ARG A 773 33.84 -11.97 -12.12
CA ARG A 773 33.06 -10.84 -11.64
C ARG A 773 31.87 -10.62 -12.56
N LYS A 774 30.67 -10.54 -11.98
CA LYS A 774 29.48 -10.02 -12.65
C LYS A 774 29.44 -8.49 -12.56
N ASN A 775 28.34 -7.88 -13.00
CA ASN A 775 28.10 -6.45 -12.86
C ASN A 775 28.43 -5.91 -11.46
N TYR A 776 28.93 -4.68 -11.42
CA TYR A 776 29.41 -4.02 -10.20
C TYR A 776 30.58 -4.76 -9.53
N GLY A 777 31.33 -5.55 -10.30
CA GLY A 777 32.51 -6.27 -9.82
C GLY A 777 32.24 -7.43 -8.85
N LYS A 778 30.98 -7.89 -8.70
CA LYS A 778 30.60 -8.89 -7.68
C LYS A 778 31.04 -10.30 -8.05
N THR A 779 31.61 -11.04 -7.10
CA THR A 779 31.97 -12.46 -7.28
C THR A 779 30.83 -13.40 -6.90
N ALA A 780 30.94 -14.69 -7.25
CA ALA A 780 29.98 -15.72 -6.81
C ALA A 780 29.88 -15.81 -5.28
N LEU A 781 30.96 -15.51 -4.55
CA LEU A 781 30.93 -15.46 -3.08
C LEU A 781 30.07 -14.30 -2.56
N HIS A 782 30.11 -13.11 -3.17
CA HIS A 782 29.21 -12.01 -2.81
C HIS A 782 27.74 -12.40 -2.97
N VAL A 783 27.42 -13.06 -4.09
CA VAL A 783 26.05 -13.49 -4.42
C VAL A 783 25.57 -14.56 -3.45
N ALA A 784 26.38 -15.58 -3.18
CA ALA A 784 26.05 -16.63 -2.20
C ALA A 784 25.90 -16.05 -0.79
N ALA A 785 26.75 -15.09 -0.42
CA ALA A 785 26.73 -14.44 0.88
C ALA A 785 25.46 -13.61 1.09
N LYS A 786 25.10 -12.77 0.11
CA LYS A 786 23.86 -11.98 0.12
C LYS A 786 22.61 -12.83 0.26
N ASN A 787 22.57 -14.01 -0.36
CA ASN A 787 21.40 -14.91 -0.39
C ASN A 787 21.43 -16.02 0.67
N GLY A 788 22.36 -15.95 1.64
CA GLY A 788 22.39 -16.87 2.78
C GLY A 788 22.79 -18.30 2.45
N LYS A 789 23.42 -18.55 1.29
CA LYS A 789 23.75 -19.90 0.81
C LYS A 789 25.01 -20.45 1.49
N LEU A 790 24.92 -20.68 2.81
CA LEU A 790 26.06 -21.00 3.69
C LEU A 790 26.94 -22.16 3.18
N TYR A 791 26.36 -23.25 2.67
CA TYR A 791 27.15 -24.38 2.15
C TYR A 791 27.95 -24.02 0.89
N VAL A 792 27.41 -23.14 0.04
CA VAL A 792 28.13 -22.62 -1.12
C VAL A 792 29.25 -21.69 -0.67
N VAL A 793 28.97 -20.78 0.27
CA VAL A 793 29.96 -19.88 0.87
C VAL A 793 31.15 -20.68 1.43
N LYS A 794 30.86 -21.69 2.27
CA LYS A 794 31.86 -22.61 2.82
C LYS A 794 32.73 -23.24 1.74
N TYR A 795 32.10 -23.74 0.68
CA TYR A 795 32.79 -24.45 -0.38
C TYR A 795 33.65 -23.54 -1.25
N LEU A 796 33.13 -22.37 -1.67
CA LEU A 796 33.90 -21.42 -2.47
C LEU A 796 35.16 -20.99 -1.71
N ILE A 797 35.05 -20.69 -0.41
CA ILE A 797 36.19 -20.36 0.45
C ILE A 797 37.19 -21.52 0.55
N SER A 798 36.71 -22.76 0.69
CA SER A 798 37.61 -23.93 0.70
C SER A 798 38.40 -24.12 -0.62
N LYS A 799 37.97 -23.45 -1.69
CA LYS A 799 38.62 -23.44 -3.00
C LYS A 799 39.53 -22.22 -3.24
N GLY A 800 39.83 -21.45 -2.19
CA GLY A 800 40.82 -20.38 -2.24
C GLY A 800 40.32 -19.06 -2.80
N ILE A 801 39.00 -18.86 -2.94
CA ILE A 801 38.46 -17.52 -3.22
C ILE A 801 38.80 -16.59 -2.06
N ASP A 802 39.18 -15.35 -2.38
CA ASP A 802 39.44 -14.35 -1.36
C ASP A 802 38.15 -13.98 -0.61
N ILE A 803 38.14 -14.30 0.69
CA ILE A 803 37.06 -13.99 1.62
C ILE A 803 36.81 -12.48 1.74
N ASN A 804 37.83 -11.66 1.49
CA ASN A 804 37.79 -10.21 1.55
C ASN A 804 37.79 -9.57 0.15
N SER A 805 37.47 -10.35 -0.89
CA SER A 805 37.36 -9.82 -2.26
C SER A 805 36.45 -8.60 -2.29
N ARG A 806 36.86 -7.57 -3.04
CA ARG A 806 36.15 -6.28 -3.13
C ARG A 806 35.47 -6.12 -4.46
N ASP A 807 34.20 -5.77 -4.48
CA ASP A 807 33.45 -5.39 -5.69
C ASP A 807 33.76 -3.93 -6.12
N GLU A 808 33.09 -3.39 -7.14
CA GLU A 808 33.35 -2.01 -7.64
C GLU A 808 33.02 -0.89 -6.63
N ALA A 809 32.22 -1.20 -5.61
CA ALA A 809 31.91 -0.31 -4.50
C ALA A 809 32.77 -0.61 -3.26
N ASP A 810 33.83 -1.43 -3.42
CA ASP A 810 34.64 -2.02 -2.36
C ASP A 810 33.83 -2.81 -1.31
N TRP A 811 32.66 -3.35 -1.69
CA TRP A 811 31.93 -4.23 -0.79
C TRP A 811 32.64 -5.56 -0.67
N THR A 812 32.65 -6.11 0.53
CA THR A 812 33.12 -7.48 0.80
C THR A 812 31.94 -8.46 0.81
N PRO A 813 32.21 -9.78 0.72
CA PRO A 813 31.19 -10.79 0.96
C PRO A 813 30.51 -10.68 2.33
N LEU A 814 31.24 -10.26 3.36
CA LEU A 814 30.68 -10.00 4.69
C LEU A 814 29.64 -8.87 4.64
N MET A 815 29.95 -7.75 3.97
CA MET A 815 28.98 -6.66 3.78
C MET A 815 27.75 -7.12 3.00
N SER A 816 27.96 -7.94 1.97
CA SER A 816 26.85 -8.52 1.20
C SER A 816 25.94 -9.41 2.05
N ALA A 817 26.49 -10.25 2.93
CA ALA A 817 25.72 -11.06 3.87
C ALA A 817 24.97 -10.22 4.92
N VAL A 818 25.60 -9.14 5.40
CA VAL A 818 24.97 -8.20 6.34
C VAL A 818 23.79 -7.49 5.67
N TYR A 819 23.98 -6.98 4.46
CA TYR A 819 22.91 -6.35 3.69
C TYR A 819 21.75 -7.31 3.39
N GLY A 820 22.05 -8.60 3.18
CA GLY A 820 21.05 -9.65 3.00
C GLY A 820 20.32 -10.09 4.29
N GLY A 821 20.76 -9.65 5.47
CA GLY A 821 20.18 -10.09 6.75
C GLY A 821 20.59 -11.51 7.19
N GLU A 822 21.67 -12.06 6.63
CA GLU A 822 21.98 -13.50 6.71
C GLU A 822 22.89 -13.85 7.90
N LEU A 823 22.35 -13.82 9.12
CA LEU A 823 23.10 -13.96 10.38
C LEU A 823 24.03 -15.19 10.43
N ASN A 824 23.60 -16.36 9.95
CA ASN A 824 24.41 -17.57 9.97
C ASN A 824 25.64 -17.46 9.05
N THR A 825 25.47 -16.80 7.91
CA THR A 825 26.54 -16.55 6.95
C THR A 825 27.50 -15.49 7.47
N VAL A 826 26.97 -14.40 8.07
CA VAL A 826 27.76 -13.39 8.77
C VAL A 826 28.64 -14.02 9.84
N ARG A 827 28.05 -14.82 10.74
CA ARG A 827 28.79 -15.52 11.80
C ARG A 827 29.91 -16.39 11.23
N TYR A 828 29.58 -17.21 10.24
CA TYR A 828 30.56 -18.09 9.61
C TYR A 828 31.72 -17.31 8.99
N LEU A 829 31.45 -16.29 8.17
CA LEU A 829 32.48 -15.48 7.51
C LEU A 829 33.43 -14.82 8.52
N ILE A 830 32.89 -14.30 9.62
CA ILE A 830 33.70 -13.72 10.70
C ILE A 830 34.56 -14.79 11.38
N ASP A 831 33.99 -15.95 11.70
CA ASP A 831 34.69 -17.03 12.39
C ASP A 831 35.90 -17.58 11.61
N ILE A 832 35.89 -17.46 10.28
CA ILE A 832 36.99 -17.88 9.41
C ILE A 832 37.92 -16.73 8.99
N GLY A 833 37.77 -15.54 9.59
CA GLY A 833 38.71 -14.43 9.43
C GLY A 833 38.35 -13.36 8.39
N ALA A 834 37.07 -13.20 8.02
CA ALA A 834 36.65 -12.04 7.24
C ALA A 834 36.95 -10.74 8.00
N ASP A 835 37.45 -9.72 7.30
CA ASP A 835 37.75 -8.42 7.91
C ASP A 835 36.43 -7.71 8.29
N ILE A 836 36.13 -7.75 9.59
CA ILE A 836 34.94 -7.15 10.20
C ILE A 836 34.90 -5.63 9.99
N ASN A 837 36.07 -5.00 9.91
CA ASN A 837 36.24 -3.55 9.82
C ASN A 837 36.64 -3.08 8.42
N ALA A 838 36.53 -3.96 7.42
CA ALA A 838 36.67 -3.58 6.02
C ALA A 838 35.77 -2.39 5.70
N LYS A 839 36.26 -1.51 4.83
CA LYS A 839 35.59 -0.28 4.42
C LYS A 839 35.22 -0.35 2.95
N SER A 840 33.98 0.03 2.64
CA SER A 840 33.53 0.25 1.27
C SER A 840 34.13 1.54 0.69
N ARG A 841 33.81 1.86 -0.56
CA ARG A 841 34.25 3.08 -1.25
C ARG A 841 33.78 4.35 -0.54
N LEU A 842 32.65 4.28 0.17
CA LEU A 842 32.14 5.36 1.03
C LEU A 842 32.70 5.29 2.47
N CYS A 843 33.79 4.55 2.66
CA CYS A 843 34.39 4.22 3.95
C CYS A 843 33.42 3.55 4.96
N SER A 844 32.30 3.00 4.51
CA SER A 844 31.29 2.38 5.38
C SER A 844 31.68 0.93 5.70
N THR A 845 31.50 0.53 6.97
CA THR A 845 31.78 -0.84 7.45
C THR A 845 30.51 -1.69 7.49
N SER A 846 30.65 -3.01 7.67
CA SER A 846 29.52 -3.92 7.92
C SER A 846 28.61 -3.45 9.07
N LEU A 847 29.17 -2.82 10.10
CA LEU A 847 28.38 -2.31 11.23
C LEU A 847 27.51 -1.09 10.83
N HIS A 848 27.94 -0.27 9.87
CA HIS A 848 27.11 0.82 9.34
C HIS A 848 25.88 0.26 8.64
N PHE A 849 26.07 -0.70 7.72
CA PHE A 849 24.96 -1.33 6.99
C PHE A 849 23.99 -2.06 7.92
N ALA A 850 24.49 -2.78 8.93
CA ALA A 850 23.63 -3.44 9.92
C ALA A 850 22.83 -2.44 10.78
N ALA A 851 23.43 -1.28 11.08
CA ALA A 851 22.78 -0.23 11.86
C ALA A 851 21.73 0.55 11.04
N ASP A 852 22.00 0.75 9.75
CA ASP A 852 21.10 1.32 8.75
C ASP A 852 19.85 0.44 8.56
N SER A 853 20.03 -0.87 8.36
CA SER A 853 18.94 -1.84 8.17
C SER A 853 18.16 -2.19 9.44
N GLY A 854 18.71 -1.91 10.63
CA GLY A 854 18.04 -2.18 11.91
C GLY A 854 18.17 -3.63 12.41
N GLU A 855 19.02 -4.44 11.79
CA GLU A 855 19.21 -5.86 12.09
C GLU A 855 19.97 -6.09 13.41
N LEU A 856 19.27 -5.98 14.54
CA LEU A 856 19.84 -5.99 15.89
C LEU A 856 20.72 -7.22 16.17
N ASP A 857 20.35 -8.41 15.71
CA ASP A 857 21.12 -9.62 16.00
C ASP A 857 22.43 -9.70 15.20
N ILE A 858 22.46 -9.12 14.01
CA ILE A 858 23.69 -8.93 13.22
C ILE A 858 24.57 -7.86 13.87
N VAL A 859 23.99 -6.74 14.31
CA VAL A 859 24.70 -5.71 15.09
C VAL A 859 25.36 -6.33 16.33
N LYS A 860 24.60 -7.11 17.12
CA LYS A 860 25.15 -7.81 18.29
C LYS A 860 26.30 -8.73 17.92
N CYS A 861 26.16 -9.51 16.84
CA CYS A 861 27.19 -10.43 16.38
C CYS A 861 28.48 -9.69 15.99
N LEU A 862 28.37 -8.66 15.15
CA LEU A 862 29.50 -7.84 14.69
C LEU A 862 30.22 -7.18 15.86
N VAL A 863 29.49 -6.52 16.76
CA VAL A 863 30.07 -5.84 17.94
C VAL A 863 30.71 -6.85 18.89
N PHE A 864 30.06 -7.98 19.16
CA PHE A 864 30.63 -9.05 19.99
C PHE A 864 31.94 -9.61 19.40
N LYS A 865 32.06 -9.64 18.07
CA LYS A 865 33.25 -10.10 17.36
C LYS A 865 34.32 -9.02 17.12
N GLY A 866 34.14 -7.81 17.66
CA GLY A 866 35.15 -6.75 17.61
C GLY A 866 35.00 -5.73 16.49
N ALA A 867 33.80 -5.57 15.92
CA ALA A 867 33.51 -4.44 15.04
C ALA A 867 33.72 -3.11 15.78
N ASN A 868 34.38 -2.16 15.12
CA ASN A 868 34.58 -0.82 15.68
C ASN A 868 33.23 -0.07 15.72
N VAL A 869 32.68 0.05 16.93
CA VAL A 869 31.40 0.71 17.22
C VAL A 869 31.39 2.19 16.78
N ASN A 870 32.56 2.83 16.74
CA ASN A 870 32.75 4.23 16.38
C ASN A 870 33.48 4.41 15.04
N ALA A 871 33.44 3.40 14.16
CA ALA A 871 33.98 3.55 12.81
C ALA A 871 33.32 4.74 12.10
N LYS A 872 34.11 5.54 11.38
CA LYS A 872 33.62 6.68 10.60
C LYS A 872 33.66 6.38 9.10
N ASN A 873 32.57 6.70 8.40
CA ASN A 873 32.47 6.69 6.94
C ASN A 873 33.13 7.96 6.33
N ILE A 874 32.99 8.17 5.02
CA ILE A 874 33.60 9.31 4.32
C ILE A 874 33.06 10.67 4.81
N ASP A 875 31.78 10.71 5.18
CA ASP A 875 31.10 11.89 5.75
C ASP A 875 31.34 12.01 7.27
N CYS A 876 32.32 11.29 7.82
CA CYS A 876 32.58 11.15 9.26
C CYS A 876 31.43 10.58 10.10
N ARG A 877 30.38 10.02 9.48
CA ARG A 877 29.25 9.40 10.19
C ARG A 877 29.61 8.04 10.75
N THR A 878 29.10 7.77 11.96
CA THR A 878 29.26 6.49 12.69
C THR A 878 28.03 5.59 12.52
N PRO A 879 28.08 4.29 12.86
CA PRO A 879 26.89 3.42 12.84
C PRO A 879 25.72 3.97 13.66
N LEU A 880 26.00 4.71 14.73
CA LEU A 880 24.97 5.35 15.55
C LEU A 880 24.20 6.45 14.79
N HIS A 881 24.86 7.17 13.87
CA HIS A 881 24.20 8.13 12.98
C HIS A 881 23.20 7.45 12.06
N PHE A 882 23.60 6.36 11.41
CA PHE A 882 22.72 5.59 10.51
C PHE A 882 21.53 4.99 11.26
N ALA A 883 21.74 4.47 12.47
CA ALA A 883 20.65 3.97 13.31
C ALA A 883 19.68 5.10 13.72
N ALA A 884 20.17 6.30 14.00
CA ALA A 884 19.36 7.47 14.35
C ALA A 884 18.58 8.02 13.15
N ASP A 885 19.20 8.08 11.96
CA ASP A 885 18.58 8.55 10.72
C ASP A 885 17.40 7.63 10.32
N ASN A 886 17.57 6.30 10.40
CA ASN A 886 16.52 5.34 10.00
C ASN A 886 15.48 5.04 11.09
N GLY A 887 15.72 5.40 12.34
CA GLY A 887 14.74 5.20 13.41
C GLY A 887 14.90 3.90 14.20
N ASN A 888 16.10 3.30 14.23
CA ASN A 888 16.35 1.98 14.79
C ASN A 888 16.66 2.03 16.31
N LEU A 889 15.66 2.33 17.14
CA LEU A 889 15.82 2.55 18.59
C LEU A 889 16.49 1.37 19.34
N SER A 890 16.19 0.13 18.96
CA SER A 890 16.76 -1.07 19.60
C SER A 890 18.27 -1.18 19.35
N VAL A 891 18.72 -0.86 18.13
CA VAL A 891 20.13 -0.79 17.74
C VAL A 891 20.82 0.35 18.46
N ILE A 892 20.21 1.55 18.51
CA ILE A 892 20.74 2.71 19.25
C ILE A 892 21.01 2.36 20.71
N LYS A 893 20.01 1.78 21.39
CA LYS A 893 20.14 1.33 22.79
C LYS A 893 21.31 0.37 22.97
N TYR A 894 21.49 -0.55 22.03
CA TYR A 894 22.57 -1.54 22.10
C TYR A 894 23.95 -0.94 21.81
N LEU A 895 24.11 -0.15 20.74
CA LEU A 895 25.37 0.50 20.38
C LEU A 895 25.88 1.41 21.49
N ILE A 896 24.99 2.20 22.11
CA ILE A 896 25.34 3.07 23.24
C ILE A 896 25.82 2.25 24.45
N ARG A 897 25.16 1.14 24.78
CA ARG A 897 25.61 0.21 25.83
C ARG A 897 26.98 -0.41 25.52
N LYS A 898 27.40 -0.42 24.25
CA LYS A 898 28.67 -0.95 23.79
C LYS A 898 29.73 0.14 23.51
N GLY A 899 29.50 1.35 24.01
CA GLY A 899 30.48 2.44 23.95
C GLY A 899 30.44 3.26 22.66
N ALA A 900 29.31 3.26 21.94
CA ALA A 900 29.11 4.20 20.86
C ALA A 900 29.14 5.64 21.38
N ASP A 901 29.93 6.49 20.75
CA ASP A 901 29.98 7.91 21.06
C ASP A 901 28.68 8.58 20.60
N ILE A 902 27.87 8.96 21.59
CA ILE A 902 26.56 9.58 21.41
C ILE A 902 26.70 10.97 20.76
N ASN A 903 27.85 11.62 20.93
CA ASN A 903 28.13 12.97 20.43
C ASN A 903 29.14 12.96 19.27
N ALA A 904 29.34 11.82 18.62
CA ALA A 904 30.22 11.74 17.46
C ALA A 904 29.78 12.74 16.39
N GLU A 905 30.71 13.56 15.90
CA GLU A 905 30.45 14.53 14.83
C GLU A 905 30.68 13.92 13.45
N ASP A 906 29.75 14.17 12.53
CA ASP A 906 29.93 14.05 11.07
C ASP A 906 30.74 15.22 10.50
N GLU A 907 30.97 15.25 9.18
CA GLU A 907 31.79 16.28 8.52
C GLU A 907 31.22 17.71 8.66
N TYR A 908 29.93 17.82 8.98
CA TYR A 908 29.22 19.09 9.19
C TYR A 908 28.99 19.38 10.68
N ALA A 909 29.70 18.67 11.57
CA ALA A 909 29.52 18.74 13.02
C ALA A 909 28.11 18.34 13.50
N ASN A 910 27.35 17.57 12.72
CA ASN A 910 26.08 17.01 13.15
C ASN A 910 26.32 15.74 13.97
N ILE A 911 25.63 15.63 15.10
CA ILE A 911 25.65 14.45 15.97
C ILE A 911 24.46 13.51 15.65
N PRO A 912 24.43 12.24 16.10
CA PRO A 912 23.31 11.33 15.85
C PRO A 912 21.93 11.89 16.21
N LEU A 913 21.85 12.70 17.28
CA LEU A 913 20.61 13.37 17.70
C LEU A 913 20.08 14.34 16.63
N TYR A 914 20.94 15.01 15.87
CA TYR A 914 20.55 15.88 14.74
C TYR A 914 19.67 15.12 13.73
N PHE A 915 20.11 13.92 13.34
CA PHE A 915 19.40 13.08 12.37
C PHE A 915 18.05 12.59 12.91
N ALA A 916 17.99 12.24 14.19
CA ALA A 916 16.75 11.86 14.85
C ALA A 916 15.72 13.00 14.88
N ILE A 917 16.16 14.24 15.12
CA ILE A 917 15.29 15.43 15.09
C ILE A 917 14.84 15.73 13.66
N ARG A 918 15.78 15.78 12.69
CA ARG A 918 15.51 16.05 11.28
C ARG A 918 14.47 15.11 10.69
N ASN A 919 14.56 13.82 11.03
CA ASN A 919 13.67 12.77 10.54
C ASN A 919 12.48 12.49 11.47
N ARG A 920 12.21 13.38 12.44
CA ARG A 920 10.99 13.39 13.26
C ARG A 920 10.81 12.12 14.10
N LYS A 921 11.90 11.59 14.66
CA LYS A 921 11.92 10.34 15.44
C LYS A 921 11.81 10.62 16.94
N LEU A 922 10.65 11.09 17.41
CA LEU A 922 10.43 11.57 18.79
C LEU A 922 10.95 10.62 19.89
N GLU A 923 10.67 9.32 19.80
CA GLU A 923 11.09 8.36 20.83
C GLU A 923 12.62 8.16 20.90
N ILE A 924 13.32 8.35 19.78
CA ILE A 924 14.79 8.33 19.74
C ILE A 924 15.34 9.63 20.27
N VAL A 925 14.73 10.76 19.90
CA VAL A 925 15.08 12.07 20.44
C VAL A 925 15.01 12.04 21.96
N LYS A 926 13.90 11.56 22.54
CA LYS A 926 13.76 11.41 24.00
C LYS A 926 14.88 10.56 24.60
N TYR A 927 15.11 9.38 24.03
CA TYR A 927 16.12 8.46 24.54
C TYR A 927 17.55 9.03 24.45
N LEU A 928 17.91 9.65 23.32
CA LEU A 928 19.24 10.24 23.13
C LEU A 928 19.45 11.45 24.04
N VAL A 929 18.47 12.35 24.12
CA VAL A 929 18.50 13.53 25.01
C VAL A 929 18.70 13.12 26.47
N ASP A 930 18.06 12.04 26.91
CA ASP A 930 18.24 11.49 28.26
C ASP A 930 19.62 10.85 28.50
N LYS A 931 20.42 10.64 27.45
CA LYS A 931 21.76 10.05 27.52
C LYS A 931 22.88 11.01 27.14
N THR A 932 22.57 12.10 26.44
CA THR A 932 23.51 13.19 26.13
C THR A 932 23.52 14.22 27.24
N ASP A 933 24.66 14.85 27.47
CA ASP A 933 24.68 16.11 28.21
C ASP A 933 24.02 17.19 27.35
N ILE A 934 22.84 17.60 27.78
CA ILE A 934 22.02 18.67 27.20
C ILE A 934 22.54 20.08 27.50
N ASN A 935 23.76 20.23 28.03
CA ASN A 935 24.49 21.50 28.21
C ASN A 935 25.72 21.60 27.29
N ASN A 936 25.80 20.76 26.25
CA ASN A 936 26.93 20.74 25.33
C ASN A 936 26.86 21.85 24.25
N LYS A 937 27.96 22.03 23.51
CA LYS A 937 28.10 23.06 22.47
C LYS A 937 27.11 22.94 21.28
N TYR A 938 26.32 21.87 21.17
CA TYR A 938 25.38 21.63 20.06
C TYR A 938 23.94 22.01 20.38
N ASN A 939 23.62 22.26 21.65
CA ASN A 939 22.26 22.52 22.12
C ASN A 939 21.54 23.61 21.36
N ASP A 940 22.24 24.72 21.13
CA ASP A 940 21.68 25.86 20.43
C ASP A 940 21.21 25.39 19.05
N THR A 941 22.06 24.70 18.30
CA THR A 941 21.73 24.14 16.98
C THR A 941 20.55 23.15 17.01
N LEU A 942 20.40 22.33 18.06
CA LEU A 942 19.34 21.31 18.14
C LEU A 942 17.94 21.90 18.32
N LEU A 943 17.78 22.94 19.15
CA LEU A 943 16.50 23.61 19.32
C LEU A 943 16.10 24.39 18.07
N HIS A 944 17.06 25.08 17.45
CA HIS A 944 16.84 25.74 16.16
C HIS A 944 16.42 24.75 15.08
N LEU A 945 17.06 23.57 15.02
CA LEU A 945 16.70 22.51 14.09
C LEU A 945 15.28 21.99 14.33
N ALA A 946 14.90 21.71 15.59
CA ALA A 946 13.56 21.23 15.91
C ALA A 946 12.47 22.23 15.46
N VAL A 947 12.72 23.53 15.68
CA VAL A 947 11.86 24.61 15.20
C VAL A 947 11.84 24.65 13.66
N CYS A 948 13.01 24.62 13.02
CA CYS A 948 13.12 24.60 11.56
C CYS A 948 12.46 23.37 10.91
N SER A 949 12.47 22.22 11.56
CA SER A 949 11.85 21.00 11.06
C SER A 949 10.32 20.98 11.28
N GLY A 950 9.79 21.92 12.06
CA GLY A 950 8.36 22.03 12.38
C GLY A 950 7.91 21.12 13.52
N GLU A 951 8.83 20.64 14.36
CA GLU A 951 8.56 19.59 15.35
C GLU A 951 8.31 20.20 16.74
N LEU A 952 7.08 20.66 16.98
CA LEU A 952 6.69 21.32 18.24
C LEU A 952 6.92 20.43 19.46
N ASP A 953 6.62 19.14 19.38
CA ASP A 953 6.74 18.23 20.52
C ASP A 953 8.21 17.96 20.90
N VAL A 954 9.08 17.90 19.89
CA VAL A 954 10.54 17.83 20.11
C VAL A 954 11.05 19.13 20.73
N ALA A 955 10.63 20.28 20.20
CA ALA A 955 11.03 21.59 20.73
C ALA A 955 10.56 21.77 22.19
N LYS A 956 9.32 21.41 22.50
CA LYS A 956 8.79 21.39 23.87
C LYS A 956 9.61 20.49 24.78
N TYR A 957 9.92 19.29 24.31
CA TYR A 957 10.67 18.32 25.08
C TYR A 957 12.10 18.82 25.36
N LEU A 958 12.82 19.34 24.36
CA LEU A 958 14.16 19.94 24.54
C LEU A 958 14.14 21.08 25.57
N VAL A 959 13.18 22.01 25.46
CA VAL A 959 13.00 23.10 26.43
C VAL A 959 12.68 22.56 27.83
N SER A 960 11.85 21.51 27.93
CA SER A 960 11.51 20.88 29.23
C SER A 960 12.71 20.20 29.90
N ARG A 961 13.71 19.80 29.12
CA ARG A 961 14.94 19.20 29.65
C ARG A 961 15.97 20.24 30.08
N GLY A 962 15.82 21.51 29.69
CA GLY A 962 16.67 22.61 30.14
C GLY A 962 17.47 23.29 29.02
N VAL A 963 17.21 22.96 27.75
CA VAL A 963 17.78 23.71 26.61
C VAL A 963 17.24 25.14 26.65
N ASP A 964 18.14 26.13 26.59
CA ASP A 964 17.76 27.54 26.61
C ASP A 964 16.80 27.85 25.45
N ILE A 965 15.60 28.32 25.79
CA ILE A 965 14.60 28.70 24.79
C ILE A 965 15.04 29.89 23.94
N ASN A 966 15.97 30.69 24.48
CA ASN A 966 16.62 31.82 23.82
C ASN A 966 18.03 31.49 23.34
N ALA A 967 18.34 30.20 23.16
CA ALA A 967 19.57 29.69 22.57
C ALA A 967 20.10 30.64 21.47
N LYS A 968 21.34 31.09 21.60
CA LYS A 968 21.89 32.14 20.73
C LYS A 968 22.68 31.52 19.59
N SER A 969 22.03 31.37 18.44
CA SER A 969 22.74 31.23 17.15
C SER A 969 22.76 32.59 16.42
N LYS A 970 22.92 32.60 15.09
CA LYS A 970 22.73 33.81 14.27
C LYS A 970 21.33 34.41 14.44
N PHE A 971 20.33 33.56 14.69
CA PHE A 971 18.94 33.89 14.98
C PHE A 971 18.52 33.20 16.28
N LEU A 972 17.44 33.62 16.93
CA LEU A 972 16.85 32.84 18.05
C LEU A 972 15.84 31.84 17.52
N PRO A 973 15.51 30.79 18.30
CA PRO A 973 14.45 29.85 17.94
C PRO A 973 13.12 30.56 17.70
N LEU A 974 12.83 31.62 18.44
CA LEU A 974 11.64 32.46 18.24
C LEU A 974 11.62 33.13 16.84
N HIS A 975 12.76 33.61 16.34
CA HIS A 975 12.84 34.20 14.99
C HIS A 975 12.63 33.14 13.90
N LEU A 976 13.22 31.96 14.04
CA LEU A 976 13.04 30.86 13.10
C LEU A 976 11.63 30.27 13.14
N SER A 977 10.96 30.34 14.30
CA SER A 977 9.57 29.93 14.43
C SER A 977 8.66 30.74 13.53
N SER A 978 8.98 32.03 13.29
CA SER A 978 8.21 32.92 12.39
C SER A 978 8.22 32.48 10.92
N LEU A 979 8.93 31.40 10.57
CA LEU A 979 8.94 30.76 9.25
C LEU A 979 8.09 29.47 9.21
N ARG A 980 7.43 29.14 10.31
CA ARG A 980 6.77 27.84 10.57
C ARG A 980 5.32 28.04 11.03
N GLY A 981 4.71 27.04 11.66
CA GLY A 981 3.31 27.09 12.08
C GLY A 981 3.05 28.03 13.27
N LEU A 982 1.81 28.53 13.37
CA LEU A 982 1.33 29.37 14.48
C LEU A 982 1.45 28.71 15.86
N ASP A 983 1.37 27.39 15.90
CA ASP A 983 1.54 26.56 17.09
C ASP A 983 2.97 26.63 17.65
N ILE A 984 3.98 26.62 16.78
CA ILE A 984 5.39 26.77 17.15
C ILE A 984 5.68 28.21 17.55
N VAL A 985 5.29 29.19 16.72
CA VAL A 985 5.44 30.61 17.05
C VAL A 985 4.78 30.93 18.38
N GLY A 986 3.55 30.46 18.60
CA GLY A 986 2.81 30.71 19.83
C GLY A 986 3.48 30.11 21.07
N TYR A 987 4.03 28.90 20.96
CA TYR A 987 4.75 28.28 22.08
C TYR A 987 6.01 29.07 22.45
N PHE A 988 6.84 29.42 21.46
CA PHE A 988 8.05 30.19 21.71
C PHE A 988 7.74 31.62 22.16
N PHE A 989 6.78 32.30 21.53
CA PHE A 989 6.43 33.68 21.88
C PHE A 989 5.92 33.80 23.32
N LYS A 990 5.12 32.83 23.78
CA LYS A 990 4.63 32.79 25.17
C LYS A 990 5.75 32.59 26.21
N LYS A 991 6.82 31.89 25.84
CA LYS A 991 7.89 31.47 26.77
C LYS A 991 9.19 32.29 26.64
N ALA A 992 9.41 32.94 25.50
CA ALA A 992 10.63 33.67 25.12
C ALA A 992 10.40 35.18 24.91
N ALA A 993 9.28 35.71 25.42
CA ALA A 993 8.84 37.08 25.19
C ALA A 993 9.98 38.10 25.44
N SER A 994 10.38 38.80 24.37
CA SER A 994 11.30 39.95 24.32
C SER A 994 12.80 39.74 24.03
N ALA A 995 13.26 38.62 23.45
CA ALA A 995 14.67 38.50 23.10
C ALA A 995 15.01 39.03 21.68
N GLU A 996 15.78 40.11 21.60
CA GLU A 996 16.32 40.70 20.36
C GLU A 996 17.39 39.77 19.73
N GLY A 997 17.32 39.53 18.42
CA GLY A 997 18.26 38.67 17.69
C GLY A 997 19.66 39.26 17.49
N GLY A 998 20.54 38.49 16.83
CA GLY A 998 21.93 38.89 16.55
C GLY A 998 22.09 40.19 15.75
N TYR A 999 21.03 40.65 15.07
CA TYR A 999 20.96 41.93 14.34
C TYR A 999 19.95 42.93 14.95
N TYR A 1000 19.47 42.71 16.18
CA TYR A 1000 18.39 43.48 16.84
C TYR A 1000 17.07 43.47 16.05
N GLU A 1001 16.96 42.59 15.05
CA GLU A 1001 15.70 42.32 14.37
C GLU A 1001 14.79 41.52 15.30
N THR A 1002 13.51 41.86 15.31
CA THR A 1002 12.49 41.17 16.12
C THR A 1002 11.85 40.03 15.32
N PRO A 1003 11.13 39.10 15.97
CA PRO A 1003 10.38 38.04 15.27
C PRO A 1003 9.39 38.61 14.24
N LEU A 1004 8.91 39.84 14.47
CA LEU A 1004 8.06 40.58 13.55
C LEU A 1004 8.81 41.03 12.30
N HIS A 1005 10.05 41.51 12.41
CA HIS A 1005 10.90 41.80 11.24
C HIS A 1005 11.08 40.55 10.37
N TYR A 1006 11.32 39.38 10.97
CA TYR A 1006 11.46 38.11 10.22
C TYR A 1006 10.17 37.68 9.53
N ALA A 1007 9.04 37.74 10.21
CA ALA A 1007 7.74 37.40 9.64
C ALA A 1007 7.42 38.31 8.44
N VAL A 1008 7.71 39.60 8.57
CA VAL A 1008 7.51 40.62 7.53
C VAL A 1008 8.44 40.41 6.33
N PHE A 1009 9.74 40.24 6.57
CA PHE A 1009 10.74 40.02 5.52
C PHE A 1009 10.40 38.81 4.64
N HIS A 1010 9.92 37.72 5.25
CA HIS A 1010 9.56 36.49 4.52
C HIS A 1010 8.13 36.48 3.96
N GLY A 1011 7.34 37.53 4.22
CA GLY A 1011 5.97 37.64 3.68
C GLY A 1011 4.92 36.80 4.41
N ASN A 1012 5.18 36.38 5.66
CA ASN A 1012 4.27 35.52 6.42
C ASN A 1012 3.15 36.35 7.10
N LEU A 1013 2.08 36.62 6.34
CA LEU A 1013 0.94 37.44 6.78
C LEU A 1013 0.30 36.93 8.09
N GLU A 1014 -0.08 35.65 8.13
CA GLU A 1014 -0.77 35.04 9.28
C GLU A 1014 0.07 35.11 10.57
N ILE A 1015 1.39 34.95 10.47
CA ILE A 1015 2.31 35.04 11.62
C ILE A 1015 2.54 36.50 12.00
N THR A 1016 2.62 37.41 11.02
CA THR A 1016 2.76 38.85 11.25
C THR A 1016 1.57 39.37 12.06
N GLU A 1017 0.35 39.06 11.64
CA GLU A 1017 -0.88 39.40 12.39
C GLU A 1017 -0.87 38.78 13.78
N TYR A 1018 -0.58 37.48 13.88
CA TYR A 1018 -0.52 36.79 15.17
C TYR A 1018 0.48 37.43 16.14
N LEU A 1019 1.70 37.77 15.68
CA LEU A 1019 2.71 38.42 16.52
C LEU A 1019 2.24 39.80 17.00
N ILE A 1020 1.61 40.59 16.13
CA ILE A 1020 1.05 41.90 16.47
C ILE A 1020 -0.10 41.76 17.49
N GLU A 1021 -1.01 40.80 17.29
CA GLU A 1021 -2.10 40.48 18.23
C GLU A 1021 -1.58 40.04 19.60
N LYS A 1022 -0.42 39.38 19.63
CA LYS A 1022 0.26 38.99 20.87
C LYS A 1022 1.14 40.09 21.47
N GLY A 1023 1.09 41.30 20.91
CA GLY A 1023 1.74 42.49 21.47
C GLY A 1023 3.18 42.71 21.01
N ALA A 1024 3.58 42.17 19.86
CA ALA A 1024 4.87 42.53 19.25
C ALA A 1024 4.87 44.03 18.87
N ASP A 1025 5.97 44.71 19.17
CA ASP A 1025 6.13 46.13 18.84
C ASP A 1025 6.29 46.32 17.32
N VAL A 1026 5.27 46.94 16.71
CA VAL A 1026 5.22 47.27 15.27
C VAL A 1026 6.24 48.34 14.86
N ASN A 1027 6.79 49.07 15.82
CA ASN A 1027 7.76 50.15 15.64
C ASN A 1027 9.15 49.78 16.13
N ALA A 1028 9.37 48.52 16.48
CA ALA A 1028 10.68 48.03 16.89
C ALA A 1028 11.74 48.41 15.86
N ARG A 1029 12.94 48.78 16.31
CA ARG A 1029 14.03 49.24 15.44
C ARG A 1029 15.17 48.23 15.46
N ASN A 1030 15.64 47.79 14.29
CA ASN A 1030 16.83 46.96 14.18
C ASN A 1030 18.13 47.80 14.30
N ARG A 1031 19.32 47.21 14.09
CA ARG A 1031 20.63 47.93 14.16
C ARG A 1031 20.72 49.16 13.26
N ASN A 1032 20.01 49.14 12.15
CA ASN A 1032 20.00 50.23 11.19
C ASN A 1032 18.92 51.27 11.51
N SER A 1033 18.17 51.09 12.61
CA SER A 1033 16.93 51.81 12.91
C SER A 1033 15.81 51.58 11.87
N ASP A 1034 15.90 50.51 11.08
CA ASP A 1034 14.78 50.09 10.23
C ASP A 1034 13.68 49.49 11.11
N THR A 1035 12.44 49.84 10.80
CA THR A 1035 11.23 49.26 11.41
C THR A 1035 10.72 48.10 10.57
N PRO A 1036 9.81 47.24 11.08
CA PRO A 1036 9.15 46.22 10.25
C PRO A 1036 8.50 46.83 9.01
N LEU A 1037 8.02 48.07 9.09
CA LEU A 1037 7.42 48.78 7.95
C LEU A 1037 8.46 49.12 6.86
N HIS A 1038 9.71 49.44 7.23
CA HIS A 1038 10.79 49.61 6.25
C HIS A 1038 11.04 48.31 5.46
N HIS A 1039 11.05 47.16 6.15
CA HIS A 1039 11.21 45.85 5.51
C HIS A 1039 10.02 45.49 4.61
N ALA A 1040 8.80 45.74 5.07
CA ALA A 1040 7.59 45.48 4.28
C ALA A 1040 7.62 46.28 2.96
N VAL A 1041 8.02 47.54 3.02
CA VAL A 1041 8.08 48.44 1.85
C VAL A 1041 9.24 48.08 0.92
N LEU A 1042 10.44 47.88 1.46
CA LEU A 1042 11.61 47.47 0.68
C LEU A 1042 11.38 46.14 -0.07
N MET A 1043 10.64 45.20 0.55
CA MET A 1043 10.36 43.88 -0.01
C MET A 1043 9.08 43.82 -0.86
N GLY A 1044 8.39 44.95 -1.09
CA GLY A 1044 7.17 45.00 -1.88
C GLY A 1044 5.95 44.31 -1.25
N LYS A 1045 5.92 44.14 0.08
CA LYS A 1045 4.90 43.38 0.82
C LYS A 1045 3.75 44.29 1.25
N VAL A 1046 2.89 44.65 0.31
CA VAL A 1046 1.89 45.70 0.53
C VAL A 1046 0.80 45.31 1.53
N ASP A 1047 0.30 44.07 1.49
CA ASP A 1047 -0.67 43.59 2.49
C ASP A 1047 -0.10 43.68 3.93
N ILE A 1048 1.18 43.35 4.09
CA ILE A 1048 1.89 43.44 5.36
C ILE A 1048 2.11 44.90 5.77
N ALA A 1049 2.50 45.78 4.83
CA ALA A 1049 2.64 47.21 5.09
C ALA A 1049 1.30 47.82 5.57
N LYS A 1050 0.17 47.41 4.97
CA LYS A 1050 -1.17 47.84 5.40
C LYS A 1050 -1.51 47.37 6.81
N ILE A 1051 -1.19 46.12 7.16
CA ILE A 1051 -1.39 45.61 8.52
C ILE A 1051 -0.53 46.38 9.52
N LEU A 1052 0.75 46.60 9.22
CA LEU A 1052 1.64 47.38 10.09
C LEU A 1052 1.12 48.80 10.32
N LEU A 1053 0.72 49.51 9.25
CA LEU A 1053 0.15 50.85 9.32
C LEU A 1053 -1.17 50.89 10.10
N LYS A 1054 -2.06 49.91 9.89
CA LYS A 1054 -3.31 49.76 10.65
C LYS A 1054 -3.06 49.61 12.15
N HIS A 1055 -1.94 49.00 12.53
CA HIS A 1055 -1.54 48.82 13.93
C HIS A 1055 -0.59 49.92 14.42
N ASN A 1056 -0.65 51.12 13.83
CA ASN A 1056 0.10 52.32 14.22
C ASN A 1056 1.62 52.22 13.98
N ALA A 1057 2.07 51.55 12.92
CA ALA A 1057 3.45 51.67 12.46
C ALA A 1057 3.74 53.12 12.01
N ASN A 1058 4.86 53.66 12.46
CA ASN A 1058 5.29 55.02 12.16
C ASN A 1058 5.77 55.12 10.72
N VAL A 1059 4.91 55.66 9.86
CA VAL A 1059 5.14 55.90 8.43
C VAL A 1059 6.33 56.85 8.17
N ASN A 1060 6.66 57.70 9.13
CA ASN A 1060 7.73 58.69 9.05
C ASN A 1060 8.98 58.27 9.84
N ALA A 1061 9.07 56.99 10.24
CA ALA A 1061 10.27 56.49 10.87
C ALA A 1061 11.47 56.70 9.94
N ARG A 1062 12.56 57.21 10.51
CA ARG A 1062 13.84 57.41 9.84
C ARG A 1062 14.85 56.42 10.39
N ASN A 1063 15.58 55.78 9.49
CA ASN A 1063 16.66 54.89 9.85
C ASN A 1063 18.00 55.65 10.02
N ASN A 1064 19.09 54.95 10.32
CA ASN A 1064 20.39 55.56 10.61
C ASN A 1064 21.02 56.30 9.42
N TRP A 1065 20.55 56.05 8.20
CA TRP A 1065 20.96 56.78 7.00
C TRP A 1065 20.06 57.98 6.70
N GLY A 1066 19.12 58.31 7.58
CA GLY A 1066 18.14 59.38 7.38
C GLY A 1066 17.02 59.02 6.39
N MET A 1067 17.01 57.79 5.88
CA MET A 1067 15.99 57.33 4.93
C MET A 1067 14.67 57.10 5.66
N THR A 1068 13.60 57.68 5.13
CA THR A 1068 12.22 57.40 5.58
C THR A 1068 11.73 56.10 4.94
N VAL A 1069 10.66 55.52 5.50
CA VAL A 1069 9.94 54.40 4.88
C VAL A 1069 9.57 54.71 3.42
N LEU A 1070 9.15 55.94 3.12
CA LEU A 1070 8.84 56.40 1.76
C LEU A 1070 10.07 56.37 0.84
N GLY A 1071 11.25 56.68 1.36
CA GLY A 1071 12.51 56.60 0.61
C GLY A 1071 12.91 55.18 0.18
N TYR A 1072 12.32 54.14 0.77
CA TYR A 1072 12.49 52.74 0.34
C TYR A 1072 11.42 52.26 -0.64
N ALA A 1073 10.36 53.03 -0.86
CA ALA A 1073 9.26 52.62 -1.72
C ALA A 1073 9.66 52.75 -3.20
N ALA A 1074 9.87 51.60 -3.86
CA ALA A 1074 10.13 51.53 -5.30
C ALA A 1074 8.87 51.28 -6.13
N ASP A 1075 7.78 50.82 -5.51
CA ASP A 1075 6.50 50.49 -6.14
C ASP A 1075 5.51 51.66 -5.97
N GLN A 1076 4.84 52.04 -7.05
CA GLN A 1076 3.86 53.12 -7.07
C GLN A 1076 2.72 52.87 -6.07
N GLU A 1077 2.26 51.62 -5.90
CA GLU A 1077 1.18 51.31 -4.96
C GLU A 1077 1.63 51.50 -3.48
N LEU A 1078 2.91 51.22 -3.18
CA LEU A 1078 3.48 51.47 -1.85
C LEU A 1078 3.69 52.95 -1.58
N VAL A 1079 4.13 53.71 -2.59
CA VAL A 1079 4.26 55.18 -2.50
C VAL A 1079 2.89 55.79 -2.19
N GLU A 1080 1.86 55.42 -2.96
CA GLU A 1080 0.49 55.91 -2.74
C GLU A 1080 -0.05 55.51 -1.35
N LEU A 1081 0.21 54.27 -0.91
CA LEU A 1081 -0.20 53.80 0.40
C LEU A 1081 0.46 54.60 1.54
N LEU A 1082 1.77 54.83 1.46
CA LEU A 1082 2.52 55.54 2.49
C LEU A 1082 2.10 57.02 2.56
N LEU A 1083 1.92 57.68 1.42
CA LEU A 1083 1.43 59.07 1.36
C LEU A 1083 0.03 59.20 1.94
N ALA A 1084 -0.86 58.24 1.66
CA ALA A 1084 -2.21 58.21 2.22
C ALA A 1084 -2.23 58.08 3.75
N HIS A 1085 -1.17 57.55 4.36
CA HIS A 1085 -1.02 57.41 5.82
C HIS A 1085 -0.14 58.51 6.43
N GLY A 1086 0.15 59.58 5.69
CA GLY A 1086 0.85 60.76 6.20
C GLY A 1086 2.37 60.70 6.10
N ALA A 1087 2.92 59.92 5.15
CA ALA A 1087 4.34 59.96 4.84
C ALA A 1087 4.77 61.36 4.36
N SER A 1088 5.83 61.90 4.96
CA SER A 1088 6.40 63.19 4.57
C SER A 1088 7.32 63.02 3.37
N ILE A 1089 7.12 63.88 2.37
CA ILE A 1089 7.94 63.95 1.14
C ILE A 1089 9.26 64.73 1.39
N LEU A 1090 9.43 65.30 2.60
CA LEU A 1090 10.56 66.13 3.00
C LEU A 1090 11.66 65.40 3.78
#